data_AF-A0AAE8UD53-F1
#
_entry.id   AF-A0AAE8UD53-F1
#
_cell.length_a   1.000
_cell.length_b   1.000
_cell.length_c   1.000
_cell.angle_alpha   90.00
_cell.angle_beta   90.00
_cell.angle_gamma   90.00
#
_symmetry.space_group_name_H-M   'P 1'
#
loop_
_entity.id
_entity.type
_entity.pdbx_description
1 polymer ?
#
loop_
_entity_poly.entity_id
_entity_poly.type
_entity_poly.pdbx_seq_one_letter_code
_entity_poly.pdbx_strand_id
1 'polypeptide(L)'
;MNIIAIMGPHGVFYKDEPIKELEQALKARGYQLIWPQNSADLLKFIEHNPRICGVIFDWDEYDMELCSEINKLNEYLPLYAFINTHSTMDVSAHDMRMALWFFEYALGVAEDIATRIQQYTGEYLDNITPPFTRALFTYVKEGKYTFCTPGHMAGTAYQKSPVGCLFYDFFGGNTLKADVSISVTELGSLLDHTGPHLEAEEYIARTFGAEQSYMVTNGTSTSNKIVGMYAAPASSTLLIDRNCHKSLAHLLMMSDVVPLWLSPTRNALGILGGIPRREFTHAAIENKVAATPEASWPVHAVITNSTYDGLLYNTNWIKQTLDVPSIHFDSAWVPYTNFHPIYSGKSGMSGERVPGKVFFETQSTHKMLAAFSQASLIHIKGEYDEDTFNEAFMMHTTTSPSYPLVASIETAAAMLRGNPGKRLINRSVERALHFRKEVQRLKDEADGWFFDIWQPEEIDEAECWPVAPGESWHGFRDADADHMFLDPVKVTILTPGMDEQGVMGDEGIPAALVAKFLDERGVVVEKTGPYNLLFLFSIGIDKTRAMGLLRGLMEFKRAYDLNLRVKNMLPDLYAEDPDFYRNMRIQDLAQGIHRLIRQHDLPRLMLQAFDVLPEMKLTPHKAWQQHVKGEVETVELENLVGRVSANMILPYPPGVPLLMPGEMITEKSRSVLDFLLMLCSVGRHYPGFETDIHGAKRDDNGVYWVRVLK
;
A
#
# COMPACT_ATOMS: atom_id res chain seq x y z
N MET A 1 24.54 -3.60 -12.10
CA MET A 1 25.23 -3.78 -10.82
C MET A 1 26.70 -3.97 -11.16
N ASN A 2 27.42 -2.88 -11.34
CA ASN A 2 28.77 -2.87 -11.94
C ASN A 2 29.59 -1.65 -11.51
N ILE A 3 29.24 -1.01 -10.39
CA ILE A 3 29.99 0.13 -9.86
C ILE A 3 30.89 -0.36 -8.74
N ILE A 4 32.19 -0.08 -8.82
CA ILE A 4 33.17 -0.36 -7.76
C ILE A 4 33.68 0.98 -7.23
N ALA A 5 33.67 1.13 -5.90
CA ALA A 5 34.26 2.29 -5.24
C ALA A 5 35.72 1.98 -4.87
N ILE A 6 36.64 2.90 -5.13
CA ILE A 6 38.06 2.78 -4.78
C ILE A 6 38.43 3.92 -3.83
N MET A 7 38.89 3.56 -2.64
CA MET A 7 39.37 4.49 -1.63
C MET A 7 40.87 4.74 -1.82
N GLY A 8 41.25 5.93 -2.27
CA GLY A 8 42.63 6.31 -2.62
C GLY A 8 42.65 7.57 -3.52
N PRO A 9 43.81 8.01 -4.04
CA PRO A 9 45.13 7.37 -4.01
C PRO A 9 45.88 7.53 -2.68
N HIS A 10 46.92 6.72 -2.48
CA HIS A 10 47.68 6.61 -1.21
C HIS A 10 49.00 7.40 -1.21
N GLY A 11 49.41 7.92 -2.37
CA GLY A 11 50.59 8.77 -2.50
C GLY A 11 51.93 8.01 -2.48
N VAL A 12 51.89 6.68 -2.64
CA VAL A 12 53.07 5.81 -2.68
C VAL A 12 52.98 4.86 -3.88
N PHE A 13 54.02 4.88 -4.72
CA PHE A 13 54.04 4.18 -6.02
C PHE A 13 53.76 2.68 -5.92
N TYR A 14 54.26 2.01 -4.87
CA TYR A 14 54.09 0.57 -4.70
C TYR A 14 52.64 0.17 -4.38
N LYS A 15 51.78 1.10 -3.92
CA LYS A 15 50.34 0.89 -3.77
C LYS A 15 49.58 1.41 -4.98
N ASP A 16 49.92 2.62 -5.45
CA ASP A 16 49.16 3.31 -6.49
C ASP A 16 49.27 2.65 -7.87
N GLU A 17 50.44 2.14 -8.26
CA GLU A 17 50.62 1.53 -9.59
C GLU A 17 49.87 0.19 -9.75
N PRO A 18 49.87 -0.74 -8.77
CA PRO A 18 49.00 -1.92 -8.80
C PRO A 18 47.50 -1.59 -8.89
N ILE A 19 47.03 -0.57 -8.17
CA ILE A 19 45.62 -0.15 -8.23
C ILE A 19 45.26 0.42 -9.60
N LYS A 20 46.20 1.10 -10.26
CA LYS A 20 46.02 1.61 -11.63
C LYS A 20 45.97 0.49 -12.67
N GLU A 21 46.79 -0.57 -12.52
CA GLU A 21 46.66 -1.78 -13.34
C GLU A 21 45.29 -2.45 -13.12
N LEU A 22 44.85 -2.55 -11.86
CA LEU A 22 43.54 -3.11 -11.51
C LEU A 22 42.39 -2.29 -12.09
N GLU A 23 42.48 -0.96 -12.08
CA GLU A 23 41.50 -0.07 -12.71
C GLU A 23 41.32 -0.42 -14.20
N GLN A 24 42.41 -0.64 -14.94
CA GLN A 24 42.35 -1.01 -16.35
C GLN A 24 41.70 -2.38 -16.53
N ALA A 25 42.09 -3.36 -15.71
CA ALA A 25 41.55 -4.72 -15.75
C ALA A 25 40.04 -4.78 -15.44
N LEU A 26 39.56 -3.95 -14.49
CA LEU A 26 38.14 -3.84 -14.14
C LEU A 26 37.34 -3.11 -15.22
N LYS A 27 37.87 -2.02 -15.78
CA LYS A 27 37.23 -1.29 -16.91
C LYS A 27 37.11 -2.18 -18.14
N ALA A 28 38.13 -2.99 -18.44
CA ALA A 28 38.09 -3.96 -19.55
C ALA A 28 36.97 -4.99 -19.38
N ARG A 29 36.53 -5.26 -18.14
CA ARG A 29 35.41 -6.16 -17.79
C ARG A 29 34.06 -5.44 -17.68
N GLY A 30 33.99 -4.14 -17.99
CA GLY A 30 32.74 -3.37 -18.00
C GLY A 30 32.31 -2.79 -16.63
N TYR A 31 33.22 -2.76 -15.65
CA TYR A 31 32.97 -2.06 -14.39
C TYR A 31 33.14 -0.55 -14.56
N GLN A 32 32.28 0.20 -13.87
CA GLN A 32 32.41 1.63 -13.66
C GLN A 32 33.09 1.87 -12.32
N LEU A 33 34.12 2.71 -12.30
CA LEU A 33 34.88 2.99 -11.08
C LEU A 33 34.55 4.39 -10.57
N ILE A 34 34.40 4.52 -9.26
CA ILE A 34 34.22 5.80 -8.56
C ILE A 34 35.28 5.95 -7.47
N TRP A 35 35.62 7.20 -7.14
CA TRP A 35 36.68 7.55 -6.20
C TRP A 35 36.12 8.49 -5.12
N PRO A 36 35.55 7.94 -4.03
CA PRO A 36 35.06 8.75 -2.92
C PRO A 36 36.21 9.48 -2.22
N GLN A 37 35.96 10.69 -1.72
CA GLN A 37 37.02 11.51 -1.10
C GLN A 37 37.45 11.02 0.29
N ASN A 38 36.54 10.38 1.01
CA ASN A 38 36.73 9.88 2.38
C ASN A 38 35.59 8.93 2.75
N SER A 39 35.66 8.35 3.95
CA SER A 39 34.66 7.40 4.47
C SER A 39 33.24 7.95 4.46
N ALA A 40 33.05 9.23 4.84
CA ALA A 40 31.71 9.84 4.86
C ALA A 40 31.13 10.00 3.45
N ASP A 41 31.97 10.30 2.46
CA ASP A 41 31.57 10.37 1.05
C ASP A 41 31.22 8.97 0.51
N LEU A 42 32.03 7.95 0.80
CA LEU A 42 31.75 6.56 0.42
C LEU A 42 30.40 6.08 0.98
N LEU A 43 30.15 6.30 2.28
CA LEU A 43 28.91 5.88 2.93
C LEU A 43 27.69 6.54 2.27
N LYS A 44 27.78 7.84 1.92
CA LYS A 44 26.74 8.52 1.15
C LYS A 44 26.58 7.92 -0.23
N PHE A 45 27.65 7.61 -0.93
CA PHE A 45 27.57 6.96 -2.25
C PHE A 45 26.84 5.62 -2.16
N ILE A 46 27.22 4.76 -1.22
CA ILE A 46 26.56 3.46 -0.98
C ILE A 46 25.08 3.68 -0.67
N GLU A 47 24.74 4.66 0.17
CA GLU A 47 23.35 4.84 0.60
C GLU A 47 22.42 5.42 -0.48
N HIS A 48 22.97 6.10 -1.49
CA HIS A 48 22.22 6.68 -2.62
C HIS A 48 22.31 5.83 -3.90
N ASN A 49 23.31 4.95 -4.02
CA ASN A 49 23.57 4.17 -5.22
C ASN A 49 23.59 2.67 -4.90
N PRO A 50 22.44 1.98 -4.96
CA PRO A 50 22.38 0.53 -4.74
C PRO A 50 23.07 -0.29 -5.84
N ARG A 51 23.65 0.37 -6.86
CA ARG A 51 24.41 -0.27 -7.95
C ARG A 51 25.90 -0.48 -7.62
N ILE A 52 26.36 0.08 -6.49
CA ILE A 52 27.71 -0.17 -5.96
C ILE A 52 27.75 -1.62 -5.47
N CYS A 53 28.65 -2.39 -6.05
CA CYS A 53 28.74 -3.84 -5.85
C CYS A 53 30.09 -4.29 -5.30
N GLY A 54 30.94 -3.34 -4.90
CA GLY A 54 32.17 -3.63 -4.19
C GLY A 54 32.92 -2.36 -3.80
N VAL A 55 33.71 -2.47 -2.74
CA VAL A 55 34.57 -1.38 -2.24
C VAL A 55 36.00 -1.90 -2.14
N ILE A 56 36.94 -1.21 -2.80
CA ILE A 56 38.37 -1.44 -2.71
C ILE A 56 38.97 -0.40 -1.77
N PHE A 57 39.75 -0.84 -0.79
CA PHE A 57 40.40 0.03 0.18
C PHE A 57 41.66 -0.61 0.77
N ASP A 58 42.53 0.21 1.36
CA ASP A 58 43.67 -0.26 2.14
C ASP A 58 43.25 -0.63 3.56
N TRP A 59 43.57 -1.84 4.00
CA TRP A 59 43.13 -2.40 5.28
C TRP A 59 43.66 -1.65 6.51
N ASP A 60 44.87 -1.08 6.42
CA ASP A 60 45.47 -0.41 7.59
C ASP A 60 45.11 1.09 7.63
N GLU A 61 44.72 1.68 6.50
CA GLU A 61 44.30 3.09 6.43
C GLU A 61 42.83 3.30 6.80
N TYR A 62 41.97 2.33 6.49
CA TYR A 62 40.56 2.37 6.83
C TYR A 62 40.25 1.33 7.90
N ASP A 63 39.67 1.81 8.99
CA ASP A 63 39.45 1.05 10.20
C ASP A 63 38.26 0.08 10.11
N MET A 64 38.13 -0.72 11.17
CA MET A 64 36.95 -1.56 11.44
C MET A 64 35.66 -0.74 11.58
N GLU A 65 35.74 0.57 11.83
CA GLU A 65 34.57 1.45 11.94
C GLU A 65 33.89 1.61 10.58
N LEU A 66 34.67 1.84 9.50
CA LEU A 66 34.13 1.87 8.14
C LEU A 66 33.44 0.55 7.77
N CYS A 67 34.06 -0.58 8.08
CA CYS A 67 33.48 -1.90 7.82
C CYS A 67 32.16 -2.11 8.58
N SER A 68 32.09 -1.65 9.83
CA SER A 68 30.87 -1.69 10.64
C SER A 68 29.75 -0.83 10.03
N GLU A 69 30.07 0.39 9.62
CA GLU A 69 29.09 1.29 8.99
C GLU A 69 28.59 0.75 7.64
N ILE A 70 29.47 0.15 6.82
CA ILE A 70 29.05 -0.51 5.58
C ILE A 70 28.15 -1.70 5.89
N ASN A 71 28.49 -2.54 6.89
CA ASN A 71 27.67 -3.69 7.27
C ASN A 71 26.26 -3.28 7.76
N LYS A 72 26.13 -2.14 8.46
CA LYS A 72 24.83 -1.57 8.84
C LYS A 72 24.01 -1.15 7.61
N LEU A 73 24.66 -0.71 6.53
CA LEU A 73 23.99 -0.34 5.28
C LEU A 73 23.64 -1.55 4.41
N ASN A 74 24.58 -2.49 4.26
CA ASN A 74 24.46 -3.67 3.41
C ASN A 74 25.40 -4.79 3.90
N GLU A 75 24.81 -5.79 4.54
CA GLU A 75 25.51 -6.94 5.15
C GLU A 75 26.20 -7.85 4.12
N TYR A 76 25.88 -7.71 2.84
CA TYR A 76 26.38 -8.56 1.76
C TYR A 76 27.34 -7.84 0.82
N LEU A 77 27.59 -6.54 1.00
CA LEU A 77 28.43 -5.77 0.08
C LEU A 77 29.88 -6.30 0.11
N PRO A 78 30.45 -6.74 -1.03
CA PRO A 78 31.82 -7.22 -1.07
C PRO A 78 32.84 -6.13 -0.71
N LEU A 79 33.73 -6.45 0.22
CA LEU A 79 34.84 -5.61 0.66
C LEU A 79 36.15 -6.22 0.20
N TYR A 80 36.93 -5.46 -0.56
CA TYR A 80 38.20 -5.87 -1.15
C TYR A 80 39.34 -5.11 -0.46
N ALA A 81 39.87 -5.70 0.59
CA ALA A 81 40.86 -5.10 1.46
C ALA A 81 42.28 -5.43 0.98
N PHE A 82 43.08 -4.41 0.71
CA PHE A 82 44.49 -4.57 0.39
C PHE A 82 45.33 -4.50 1.66
N ILE A 83 46.16 -5.53 1.90
CA ILE A 83 46.92 -5.70 3.14
C ILE A 83 48.39 -5.28 3.00
N ASN A 84 48.99 -4.85 4.11
CA ASN A 84 50.42 -4.63 4.26
C ASN A 84 51.05 -5.75 5.11
N THR A 85 52.39 -5.79 5.18
CA THR A 85 53.16 -6.87 5.85
C THR A 85 52.82 -7.06 7.34
N HIS A 86 52.31 -6.02 8.01
CA HIS A 86 51.97 -6.04 9.43
C HIS A 86 50.47 -5.88 9.69
N SER A 87 49.62 -6.07 8.67
CA SER A 87 48.17 -6.03 8.84
C SER A 87 47.71 -7.10 9.83
N THR A 88 46.92 -6.69 10.80
CA THR A 88 46.33 -7.57 11.82
C THR A 88 44.81 -7.57 11.73
N MET A 89 44.18 -8.68 12.13
CA MET A 89 42.74 -8.71 12.36
C MET A 89 42.44 -8.46 13.84
N ASP A 90 41.51 -7.55 14.09
CA ASP A 90 40.94 -7.34 15.42
C ASP A 90 39.87 -8.41 15.73
N VAL A 91 39.72 -8.77 17.01
CA VAL A 91 38.73 -9.72 17.51
C VAL A 91 37.31 -9.25 17.21
N SER A 92 37.10 -7.93 17.12
CA SER A 92 35.82 -7.29 16.75
C SER A 92 35.28 -7.71 15.37
N ALA A 93 36.11 -8.28 14.48
CA ALA A 93 35.68 -8.79 13.18
C ALA A 93 34.86 -10.09 13.28
N HIS A 94 34.91 -10.82 14.40
CA HIS A 94 34.24 -12.11 14.56
C HIS A 94 32.70 -11.99 14.58
N ASP A 95 32.18 -10.89 15.14
CA ASP A 95 30.73 -10.70 15.34
C ASP A 95 30.03 -10.09 14.11
N MET A 96 30.79 -9.64 13.10
CA MET A 96 30.24 -8.98 11.92
C MET A 96 30.08 -9.97 10.75
N ARG A 97 28.88 -10.04 10.17
CA ARG A 97 28.65 -10.75 8.90
C ARG A 97 29.21 -9.93 7.75
N MET A 98 30.50 -10.06 7.46
CA MET A 98 31.17 -9.32 6.39
C MET A 98 31.60 -10.23 5.25
N ALA A 99 31.38 -9.79 4.01
CA ALA A 99 31.95 -10.40 2.81
C ALA A 99 33.32 -9.77 2.50
N LEU A 100 34.34 -10.09 3.31
CA LEU A 100 35.68 -9.50 3.25
C LEU A 100 36.67 -10.41 2.52
N TRP A 101 37.40 -9.85 1.55
CA TRP A 101 38.41 -10.54 0.76
C TRP A 101 39.72 -9.75 0.77
N PHE A 102 40.85 -10.46 0.94
CA PHE A 102 42.17 -9.84 1.04
C PHE A 102 42.98 -9.98 -0.25
N PHE A 103 43.69 -8.90 -0.61
CA PHE A 103 44.59 -8.82 -1.76
C PHE A 103 45.91 -8.16 -1.38
N GLU A 104 46.96 -8.41 -2.17
CA GLU A 104 48.28 -7.81 -2.01
C GLU A 104 48.54 -6.76 -3.09
N TYR A 105 49.32 -5.74 -2.74
CA TYR A 105 49.86 -4.79 -3.71
C TYR A 105 51.02 -5.42 -4.48
N ALA A 106 50.76 -5.88 -5.71
CA ALA A 106 51.79 -6.41 -6.61
C ALA A 106 51.49 -6.03 -8.06
N LEU A 107 52.55 -5.84 -8.87
CA LEU A 107 52.41 -5.64 -10.31
C LEU A 107 52.16 -6.98 -11.02
N GLY A 108 51.35 -6.96 -12.08
CA GLY A 108 51.06 -8.13 -12.91
C GLY A 108 50.04 -9.12 -12.34
N VAL A 109 49.47 -8.87 -11.16
CA VAL A 109 48.39 -9.69 -10.57
C VAL A 109 46.99 -9.10 -10.77
N ALA A 110 46.89 -7.92 -11.39
CA ALA A 110 45.64 -7.20 -11.59
C ALA A 110 44.56 -8.02 -12.31
N GLU A 111 44.94 -8.85 -13.30
CA GLU A 111 44.01 -9.72 -14.03
C GLU A 111 43.39 -10.81 -13.14
N ASP A 112 44.19 -11.39 -12.25
CA ASP A 112 43.72 -12.41 -11.31
C ASP A 112 42.80 -11.79 -10.26
N ILE A 113 43.18 -10.64 -9.71
CA ILE A 113 42.35 -9.88 -8.76
C ILE A 113 41.02 -9.49 -9.41
N ALA A 114 41.04 -8.93 -10.62
CA ALA A 114 39.83 -8.54 -11.34
C ALA A 114 38.91 -9.73 -11.63
N THR A 115 39.47 -10.90 -11.93
CA THR A 115 38.73 -12.15 -12.12
C THR A 115 38.05 -12.61 -10.83
N ARG A 116 38.76 -12.53 -9.69
CA ARG A 116 38.18 -12.84 -8.37
C ARG A 116 37.08 -11.85 -7.99
N ILE A 117 37.29 -10.55 -8.18
CA ILE A 117 36.26 -9.52 -7.96
C ILE A 117 35.00 -9.84 -8.78
N GLN A 118 35.15 -10.26 -10.03
CA GLN A 118 34.01 -10.67 -10.86
C GLN A 118 33.28 -11.91 -10.31
N GLN A 119 34.01 -12.92 -9.82
CA GLN A 119 33.42 -14.09 -9.18
C GLN A 119 32.66 -13.71 -7.91
N TYR A 120 33.27 -12.94 -7.01
CA TYR A 120 32.64 -12.48 -5.77
C TYR A 120 31.45 -11.56 -6.02
N THR A 121 31.49 -10.75 -7.08
CA THR A 121 30.31 -9.96 -7.50
C THR A 121 29.19 -10.88 -7.99
N GLY A 122 29.52 -11.96 -8.70
CA GLY A 122 28.57 -13.01 -9.07
C GLY A 122 27.92 -13.67 -7.84
N GLU A 123 28.73 -14.08 -6.87
CA GLU A 123 28.27 -14.65 -5.60
C GLU A 123 27.37 -13.67 -4.83
N TYR A 124 27.75 -12.39 -4.77
CA TYR A 124 26.93 -11.34 -4.17
C TYR A 124 25.55 -11.24 -4.83
N LEU A 125 25.52 -11.20 -6.17
CA LEU A 125 24.28 -11.16 -6.94
C LEU A 125 23.41 -12.39 -6.70
N ASP A 126 24.01 -13.58 -6.66
CA ASP A 126 23.29 -14.82 -6.39
C ASP A 126 22.73 -14.86 -4.96
N ASN A 127 23.45 -14.32 -3.98
CA ASN A 127 23.04 -14.28 -2.58
C ASN A 127 21.87 -13.33 -2.31
N ILE A 128 21.84 -12.17 -2.98
CA ILE A 128 20.75 -11.18 -2.80
C ILE A 128 19.52 -11.48 -3.66
N THR A 129 19.68 -12.24 -4.75
CA THR A 129 18.57 -12.58 -5.64
C THR A 129 17.80 -13.76 -5.05
N PRO A 130 16.49 -13.62 -4.80
CA PRO A 130 15.71 -14.68 -4.17
C PRO A 130 15.49 -15.87 -5.14
N PRO A 131 15.18 -17.07 -4.62
CA PRO A 131 15.33 -18.34 -5.34
C PRO A 131 14.55 -18.42 -6.65
N PHE A 132 13.25 -18.10 -6.67
CA PHE A 132 12.44 -18.19 -7.88
C PHE A 132 12.89 -17.19 -8.95
N THR A 133 13.11 -15.93 -8.54
CA THR A 133 13.57 -14.85 -9.43
C THR A 133 14.95 -15.18 -10.03
N ARG A 134 15.85 -15.75 -9.23
CA ARG A 134 17.16 -16.21 -9.72
C ARG A 134 17.01 -17.31 -10.76
N ALA A 135 16.17 -18.32 -10.50
CA ALA A 135 15.91 -19.39 -11.45
C ALA A 135 15.30 -18.86 -12.76
N LEU A 136 14.35 -17.91 -12.68
CA LEU A 136 13.74 -17.26 -13.83
C LEU A 136 14.77 -16.46 -14.66
N PHE A 137 15.64 -15.69 -14.01
CA PHE A 137 16.70 -14.94 -14.70
C PHE A 137 17.70 -15.84 -15.39
N THR A 138 18.08 -16.96 -14.75
CA THR A 138 18.95 -17.97 -15.35
C THR A 138 18.31 -18.57 -16.59
N TYR A 139 17.04 -19.00 -16.51
CA TYR A 139 16.31 -19.52 -17.65
C TYR A 139 16.28 -18.53 -18.84
N VAL A 140 15.96 -17.25 -18.57
CA VAL A 140 15.91 -16.20 -19.60
C VAL A 140 17.27 -15.98 -20.27
N LYS A 141 18.37 -16.09 -19.51
CA LYS A 141 19.74 -15.94 -20.03
C LYS A 141 20.20 -17.16 -20.83
N GLU A 142 19.84 -18.37 -20.41
CA GLU A 142 20.22 -19.62 -21.10
C GLU A 142 19.60 -19.74 -22.50
N GLY A 143 18.45 -19.11 -22.75
CA GLY A 143 17.90 -18.95 -24.10
C GLY A 143 17.51 -20.27 -24.78
N LYS A 144 16.83 -21.17 -24.07
CA LYS A 144 16.39 -22.48 -24.57
C LYS A 144 15.35 -22.33 -25.69
N TYR A 145 15.46 -23.15 -26.75
CA TYR A 145 14.41 -23.27 -27.77
C TYR A 145 13.17 -23.94 -27.17
N THR A 146 11.99 -23.35 -27.40
CA THR A 146 10.74 -23.85 -26.85
C THR A 146 9.68 -24.10 -27.92
N PHE A 147 8.90 -25.17 -27.72
CA PHE A 147 7.67 -25.48 -28.46
C PHE A 147 6.46 -25.48 -27.50
N CYS A 148 6.49 -24.63 -26.49
CA CYS A 148 5.50 -24.57 -25.43
C CYS A 148 4.70 -23.25 -25.46
N THR A 149 3.69 -23.18 -24.59
CA THR A 149 3.01 -21.93 -24.25
C THR A 149 3.89 -21.04 -23.38
N PRO A 150 3.77 -19.70 -23.47
CA PRO A 150 2.81 -18.94 -24.30
C PRO A 150 3.14 -18.88 -25.80
N GLY A 151 2.13 -18.77 -26.65
CA GLY A 151 2.26 -18.86 -28.12
C GLY A 151 3.09 -17.76 -28.78
N HIS A 152 3.42 -16.67 -28.06
CA HIS A 152 4.37 -15.68 -28.58
C HIS A 152 5.83 -16.14 -28.52
N MET A 153 6.14 -17.20 -27.77
CA MET A 153 7.44 -17.86 -27.67
C MET A 153 8.58 -16.85 -27.47
N ALA A 154 8.70 -16.31 -26.26
CA ALA A 154 9.69 -15.29 -25.91
C ALA A 154 9.59 -13.98 -26.73
N GLY A 155 8.45 -13.76 -27.39
CA GLY A 155 8.15 -12.57 -28.18
C GLY A 155 8.44 -12.71 -29.67
N THR A 156 8.88 -13.90 -30.11
CA THR A 156 9.13 -14.23 -31.52
C THR A 156 7.91 -13.97 -32.42
N ALA A 157 6.68 -14.22 -31.93
CA ALA A 157 5.48 -13.96 -32.72
C ALA A 157 5.22 -12.46 -32.93
N TYR A 158 5.51 -11.61 -31.93
CA TYR A 158 5.32 -10.16 -32.04
C TYR A 158 6.18 -9.56 -33.16
N GLN A 159 7.40 -10.05 -33.34
CA GLN A 159 8.32 -9.60 -34.39
C GLN A 159 7.84 -9.92 -35.82
N LYS A 160 6.79 -10.72 -35.98
CA LYS A 160 6.18 -11.05 -37.29
C LYS A 160 5.06 -10.09 -37.68
N SER A 161 4.74 -9.09 -36.85
CA SER A 161 3.68 -8.11 -37.08
C SER A 161 4.24 -6.68 -36.89
N PRO A 162 3.96 -5.71 -37.80
CA PRO A 162 4.44 -4.34 -37.63
C PRO A 162 4.03 -3.69 -36.31
N VAL A 163 2.77 -3.86 -35.89
CA VAL A 163 2.31 -3.37 -34.57
C VAL A 163 2.90 -4.20 -33.42
N GLY A 164 3.18 -5.49 -33.66
CA GLY A 164 3.85 -6.36 -32.71
C GLY A 164 5.30 -5.96 -32.46
N CYS A 165 6.04 -5.48 -33.47
CA CYS A 165 7.39 -4.94 -33.27
C CYS A 165 7.37 -3.73 -32.34
N LEU A 166 6.41 -2.80 -32.52
CA LEU A 166 6.24 -1.67 -31.60
C LEU A 166 6.01 -2.13 -30.17
N PHE A 167 5.18 -3.16 -29.98
CA PHE A 167 4.92 -3.76 -28.67
C PHE A 167 6.17 -4.43 -28.08
N TYR A 168 6.91 -5.18 -28.89
CA TYR A 168 8.16 -5.83 -28.50
C TYR A 168 9.22 -4.80 -28.07
N ASP A 169 9.38 -3.74 -28.84
CA ASP A 169 10.36 -2.68 -28.57
C ASP A 169 9.99 -1.87 -27.32
N PHE A 170 8.69 -1.68 -27.06
CA PHE A 170 8.21 -1.00 -25.87
C PHE A 170 8.47 -1.79 -24.58
N PHE A 171 8.10 -3.08 -24.55
CA PHE A 171 8.26 -3.92 -23.34
C PHE A 171 9.67 -4.51 -23.19
N GLY A 172 10.40 -4.65 -24.30
CA GLY A 172 11.72 -5.24 -24.35
C GLY A 172 11.72 -6.77 -24.26
N GLY A 173 12.83 -7.37 -24.72
CA GLY A 173 12.95 -8.83 -24.83
C GLY A 173 12.90 -9.59 -23.51
N ASN A 174 13.42 -9.03 -22.41
CA ASN A 174 13.45 -9.73 -21.12
C ASN A 174 12.04 -9.95 -20.55
N THR A 175 11.16 -8.95 -20.67
CA THR A 175 9.77 -9.05 -20.23
C THR A 175 9.06 -10.21 -20.94
N LEU A 176 9.23 -10.28 -22.26
CA LEU A 176 8.58 -11.30 -23.09
C LEU A 176 9.23 -12.69 -22.97
N LYS A 177 10.53 -12.76 -22.66
CA LYS A 177 11.24 -14.02 -22.38
C LYS A 177 10.90 -14.59 -21.01
N ALA A 178 10.60 -13.73 -20.03
CA ALA A 178 10.20 -14.13 -18.69
C ALA A 178 8.73 -14.56 -18.60
N ASP A 179 7.92 -14.26 -19.62
CA ASP A 179 6.54 -14.75 -19.74
C ASP A 179 6.54 -16.20 -20.22
N VAL A 180 6.59 -17.11 -19.25
CA VAL A 180 6.71 -18.56 -19.43
C VAL A 180 5.59 -19.29 -18.70
N SER A 181 5.52 -20.62 -18.89
CA SER A 181 4.53 -21.49 -18.24
C SER A 181 5.21 -22.61 -17.46
N ILE A 182 4.39 -23.43 -16.79
CA ILE A 182 4.81 -24.69 -16.12
C ILE A 182 5.53 -25.69 -17.03
N SER A 183 5.53 -25.46 -18.35
CA SER A 183 6.33 -26.23 -19.31
C SER A 183 7.84 -26.13 -19.04
N VAL A 184 8.27 -25.10 -18.32
CA VAL A 184 9.64 -24.93 -17.81
C VAL A 184 9.73 -25.62 -16.45
N THR A 185 9.96 -26.93 -16.48
CA THR A 185 9.86 -27.79 -15.30
C THR A 185 10.86 -27.43 -14.20
N GLU A 186 12.00 -26.83 -14.54
CA GLU A 186 13.01 -26.38 -13.57
C GLU A 186 12.53 -25.24 -12.67
N LEU A 187 11.44 -24.54 -13.02
CA LEU A 187 10.84 -23.49 -12.19
C LEU A 187 9.76 -24.03 -11.23
N GLY A 188 9.43 -25.31 -11.29
CA GLY A 188 8.34 -25.90 -10.51
C GLY A 188 6.98 -25.34 -10.92
N SER A 189 6.03 -25.30 -9.97
CA SER A 189 4.65 -24.88 -10.22
C SER A 189 4.10 -24.08 -9.05
N LEU A 190 3.46 -22.95 -9.35
CA LEU A 190 2.79 -22.10 -8.36
C LEU A 190 1.61 -22.80 -7.69
N LEU A 191 0.81 -23.55 -8.46
CA LEU A 191 -0.41 -24.20 -7.94
C LEU A 191 -0.10 -25.47 -7.14
N ASP A 192 1.02 -26.13 -7.45
CA ASP A 192 1.45 -27.33 -6.74
C ASP A 192 2.37 -27.02 -5.56
N HIS A 193 2.77 -25.75 -5.37
CA HIS A 193 3.74 -25.33 -4.36
C HIS A 193 5.03 -26.16 -4.40
N THR A 194 5.67 -26.23 -5.57
CA THR A 194 6.85 -27.08 -5.78
C THR A 194 8.05 -26.33 -6.35
N GLY A 195 9.25 -26.86 -6.05
CA GLY A 195 10.52 -26.34 -6.57
C GLY A 195 10.77 -24.89 -6.11
N PRO A 196 11.30 -24.02 -7.00
CA PRO A 196 11.57 -22.63 -6.66
C PRO A 196 10.35 -21.82 -6.16
N HIS A 197 9.12 -22.21 -6.52
CA HIS A 197 7.91 -21.55 -5.98
C HIS A 197 7.73 -21.82 -4.48
N LEU A 198 7.96 -23.05 -4.02
CA LEU A 198 7.92 -23.39 -2.59
C LEU A 198 9.00 -22.64 -1.82
N GLU A 199 10.22 -22.62 -2.36
CA GLU A 199 11.34 -21.88 -1.75
C GLU A 199 11.02 -20.39 -1.64
N ALA A 200 10.34 -19.81 -2.62
CA ALA A 200 9.88 -18.42 -2.61
C ALA A 200 8.82 -18.18 -1.54
N GLU A 201 7.81 -19.06 -1.41
CA GLU A 201 6.76 -18.96 -0.38
C GLU A 201 7.34 -19.04 1.03
N GLU A 202 8.27 -19.97 1.27
CA GLU A 202 8.98 -20.04 2.54
C GLU A 202 9.88 -18.81 2.78
N TYR A 203 10.56 -18.31 1.74
CA TYR A 203 11.37 -17.10 1.82
C TYR A 203 10.52 -15.90 2.25
N ILE A 204 9.32 -15.76 1.66
CA ILE A 204 8.37 -14.71 1.98
C ILE A 204 7.85 -14.89 3.41
N ALA A 205 7.42 -16.09 3.80
CA ALA A 205 6.92 -16.37 5.14
C ALA A 205 7.92 -15.98 6.23
N ARG A 206 9.19 -16.39 6.07
CA ARG A 206 10.29 -16.01 6.97
C ARG A 206 10.51 -14.49 7.02
N THR A 207 10.37 -13.80 5.89
CA THR A 207 10.60 -12.36 5.80
C THR A 207 9.47 -11.55 6.44
N PHE A 208 8.23 -12.02 6.35
CA PHE A 208 7.04 -11.33 6.85
C PHE A 208 6.59 -11.80 8.24
N GLY A 209 7.30 -12.75 8.85
CA GLY A 209 6.98 -13.26 10.20
C GLY A 209 5.71 -14.12 10.24
N ALA A 210 5.35 -14.71 9.10
CA ALA A 210 4.23 -15.64 8.95
C ALA A 210 4.71 -17.09 9.10
N GLU A 211 3.79 -18.00 9.42
CA GLU A 211 4.10 -19.44 9.45
C GLU A 211 4.03 -20.04 8.04
N GLN A 212 3.05 -19.61 7.24
CA GLN A 212 2.97 -19.91 5.81
C GLN A 212 2.65 -18.63 5.01
N SER A 213 2.99 -18.61 3.72
CA SER A 213 2.63 -17.52 2.81
C SER A 213 2.29 -18.05 1.42
N TYR A 214 1.24 -17.49 0.81
CA TYR A 214 0.82 -17.81 -0.57
C TYR A 214 0.98 -16.60 -1.46
N MET A 215 1.53 -16.80 -2.66
CA MET A 215 1.65 -15.77 -3.69
C MET A 215 0.38 -15.71 -4.56
N VAL A 216 -0.33 -14.57 -4.54
CA VAL A 216 -1.57 -14.38 -5.30
C VAL A 216 -1.34 -13.40 -6.45
N THR A 217 -1.72 -13.80 -7.66
CA THR A 217 -1.48 -13.07 -8.91
C THR A 217 -2.69 -12.29 -9.43
N ASN A 218 -3.74 -12.13 -8.62
CA ASN A 218 -4.95 -11.38 -8.98
C ASN A 218 -5.40 -10.40 -7.87
N GLY A 219 -4.41 -9.84 -7.16
CA GLY A 219 -4.56 -8.81 -6.14
C GLY A 219 -5.23 -9.29 -4.85
N THR A 220 -5.21 -8.43 -3.84
CA THR A 220 -5.83 -8.71 -2.53
C THR A 220 -7.35 -8.87 -2.62
N SER A 221 -7.95 -8.34 -3.68
CA SER A 221 -9.34 -8.63 -4.04
C SER A 221 -9.61 -10.13 -4.15
N THR A 222 -8.63 -10.91 -4.62
CA THR A 222 -8.71 -12.36 -4.76
C THR A 222 -8.23 -13.06 -3.50
N SER A 223 -7.17 -12.57 -2.86
CA SER A 223 -6.71 -13.08 -1.55
C SER A 223 -7.83 -13.11 -0.50
N ASN A 224 -8.63 -12.05 -0.40
CA ASN A 224 -9.78 -12.00 0.51
C ASN A 224 -10.83 -13.07 0.21
N LYS A 225 -11.01 -13.45 -1.06
CA LYS A 225 -11.98 -14.48 -1.47
C LYS A 225 -11.45 -15.87 -1.13
N ILE A 226 -10.18 -16.13 -1.40
CA ILE A 226 -9.52 -17.40 -1.05
C ILE A 226 -9.65 -17.65 0.45
N VAL A 227 -9.25 -16.69 1.29
CA VAL A 227 -9.36 -16.80 2.75
C VAL A 227 -10.82 -16.94 3.18
N GLY A 228 -11.72 -16.11 2.63
CA GLY A 228 -13.13 -16.13 3.00
C GLY A 228 -13.87 -17.41 2.62
N MET A 229 -13.64 -17.95 1.42
CA MET A 229 -14.26 -19.21 0.98
C MET A 229 -13.73 -20.42 1.75
N TYR A 230 -12.45 -20.40 2.14
CA TYR A 230 -11.89 -21.40 3.05
C TYR A 230 -12.52 -21.32 4.45
N ALA A 231 -12.60 -20.12 5.02
CA ALA A 231 -12.94 -19.92 6.43
C ALA A 231 -14.45 -19.85 6.72
N ALA A 232 -15.29 -19.61 5.71
CA ALA A 232 -16.74 -19.41 5.90
C ALA A 232 -17.57 -20.35 5.01
N PRO A 233 -17.89 -21.56 5.51
CA PRO A 233 -18.77 -22.51 4.82
C PRO A 233 -20.18 -21.95 4.61
N ALA A 234 -20.93 -22.56 3.70
CA ALA A 234 -22.33 -22.21 3.49
C ALA A 234 -23.16 -22.34 4.78
N SER A 235 -24.13 -21.45 4.96
CA SER A 235 -24.98 -21.30 6.15
C SER A 235 -24.22 -20.91 7.44
N SER A 236 -22.94 -20.57 7.36
CA SER A 236 -22.19 -20.04 8.50
C SER A 236 -22.43 -18.54 8.70
N THR A 237 -22.05 -18.05 9.89
CA THR A 237 -22.10 -16.63 10.23
C THR A 237 -20.70 -16.03 10.22
N LEU A 238 -20.56 -14.87 9.61
CA LEU A 238 -19.30 -14.15 9.46
C LEU A 238 -19.41 -12.76 10.09
N LEU A 239 -18.48 -12.43 10.98
CA LEU A 239 -18.38 -11.12 11.61
C LEU A 239 -17.51 -10.21 10.75
N ILE A 240 -18.07 -9.15 10.16
CA ILE A 240 -17.38 -8.36 9.12
C ILE A 240 -17.41 -6.87 9.42
N ASP A 241 -16.25 -6.23 9.26
CA ASP A 241 -16.14 -4.78 9.27
C ASP A 241 -17.08 -4.14 8.24
N ARG A 242 -17.90 -3.17 8.66
CA ARG A 242 -18.71 -2.37 7.74
C ARG A 242 -17.84 -1.49 6.84
N ASN A 243 -16.64 -1.12 7.31
CA ASN A 243 -15.57 -0.53 6.50
C ASN A 243 -14.81 -1.60 5.71
N CYS A 244 -15.52 -2.37 4.89
CA CYS A 244 -14.92 -3.41 4.08
C CYS A 244 -14.64 -2.94 2.64
N HIS A 245 -13.57 -3.45 2.06
CA HIS A 245 -13.31 -3.28 0.64
C HIS A 245 -14.37 -4.03 -0.20
N LYS A 246 -14.69 -3.51 -1.40
CA LYS A 246 -15.68 -4.10 -2.33
C LYS A 246 -15.48 -5.58 -2.63
N SER A 247 -14.25 -6.09 -2.50
CA SER A 247 -13.97 -7.53 -2.68
C SER A 247 -14.65 -8.41 -1.63
N LEU A 248 -14.83 -7.91 -0.40
CA LEU A 248 -15.54 -8.60 0.67
C LEU A 248 -17.06 -8.53 0.47
N ALA A 249 -17.58 -7.41 -0.06
CA ALA A 249 -18.97 -7.38 -0.53
C ALA A 249 -19.21 -8.43 -1.62
N HIS A 250 -18.27 -8.59 -2.57
CA HIS A 250 -18.34 -9.67 -3.57
C HIS A 250 -18.25 -11.06 -2.93
N LEU A 251 -17.42 -11.26 -1.90
CA LEU A 251 -17.38 -12.52 -1.15
C LEU A 251 -18.76 -12.86 -0.59
N LEU A 252 -19.43 -11.91 0.08
CA LEU A 252 -20.78 -12.10 0.62
C LEU A 252 -21.84 -12.36 -0.45
N MET A 253 -21.64 -11.91 -1.69
CA MET A 253 -22.53 -12.21 -2.82
C MET A 253 -22.29 -13.62 -3.38
N MET A 254 -21.04 -14.09 -3.36
CA MET A 254 -20.67 -15.41 -3.89
C MET A 254 -20.94 -16.55 -2.89
N SER A 255 -20.71 -16.30 -1.60
CA SER A 255 -20.84 -17.30 -0.54
C SER A 255 -22.17 -17.15 0.20
N ASP A 256 -22.89 -18.25 0.40
CA ASP A 256 -24.14 -18.27 1.16
C ASP A 256 -23.87 -18.19 2.67
N VAL A 257 -23.58 -16.99 3.17
CA VAL A 257 -23.23 -16.72 4.57
C VAL A 257 -24.10 -15.60 5.14
N VAL A 258 -24.25 -15.59 6.47
CA VAL A 258 -24.97 -14.53 7.19
C VAL A 258 -23.95 -13.51 7.75
N PRO A 259 -23.91 -12.27 7.23
CA PRO A 259 -22.99 -11.26 7.74
C PRO A 259 -23.52 -10.59 9.01
N LEU A 260 -22.68 -10.48 10.03
CA LEU A 260 -22.88 -9.61 11.19
C LEU A 260 -21.90 -8.43 11.09
N TRP A 261 -22.44 -7.21 11.09
CA TRP A 261 -21.62 -6.01 10.91
C TRP A 261 -20.95 -5.55 12.21
N LEU A 262 -19.64 -5.37 12.15
CA LEU A 262 -18.87 -4.55 13.10
C LEU A 262 -18.99 -3.09 12.66
N SER A 263 -19.46 -2.23 13.56
CA SER A 263 -19.72 -0.83 13.24
C SER A 263 -18.51 0.06 13.61
N PRO A 264 -17.79 0.63 12.62
CA PRO A 264 -16.71 1.56 12.89
C PRO A 264 -17.23 2.90 13.39
N THR A 265 -16.35 3.67 14.04
CA THR A 265 -16.61 5.07 14.39
C THR A 265 -16.27 6.03 13.25
N ARG A 266 -16.66 7.30 13.38
CA ARG A 266 -16.36 8.36 12.41
C ARG A 266 -16.24 9.70 13.12
N ASN A 267 -15.42 10.60 12.59
CA ASN A 267 -15.37 12.00 13.02
C ASN A 267 -16.11 12.93 12.03
N ALA A 268 -16.25 14.22 12.35
CA ALA A 268 -16.99 15.15 11.51
C ALA A 268 -16.38 15.36 10.11
N LEU A 269 -15.06 15.18 9.98
CA LEU A 269 -14.33 15.21 8.70
C LEU A 269 -14.69 14.04 7.77
N GLY A 270 -15.46 13.07 8.25
CA GLY A 270 -15.79 11.86 7.50
C GLY A 270 -14.69 10.82 7.49
N ILE A 271 -13.62 11.01 8.27
CA ILE A 271 -12.56 10.02 8.48
C ILE A 271 -13.13 8.88 9.32
N LEU A 272 -12.91 7.65 8.88
CA LEU A 272 -13.33 6.47 9.64
C LEU A 272 -12.34 6.20 10.76
N GLY A 273 -12.89 6.08 11.96
CA GLY A 273 -12.21 5.58 13.13
C GLY A 273 -12.15 4.06 13.16
N GLY A 274 -11.72 3.53 14.30
CA GLY A 274 -11.77 2.09 14.56
C GLY A 274 -13.16 1.60 14.96
N ILE A 275 -13.35 0.29 14.88
CA ILE A 275 -14.41 -0.45 15.55
C ILE A 275 -14.16 -0.35 17.06
N PRO A 276 -15.11 0.15 17.87
CA PRO A 276 -14.97 0.25 19.32
C PRO A 276 -14.72 -1.11 19.99
N ARG A 277 -14.00 -1.11 21.11
CA ARG A 277 -13.74 -2.33 21.91
C ARG A 277 -15.03 -3.07 22.29
N ARG A 278 -16.10 -2.34 22.57
CA ARG A 278 -17.42 -2.93 22.90
C ARG A 278 -17.95 -3.88 21.83
N GLU A 279 -17.67 -3.64 20.55
CA GLU A 279 -18.16 -4.47 19.43
C GLU A 279 -17.48 -5.86 19.39
N PHE A 280 -16.29 -6.00 19.98
CA PHE A 280 -15.54 -7.27 20.02
C PHE A 280 -15.86 -8.12 21.26
N THR A 281 -16.69 -7.62 22.18
CA THR A 281 -17.05 -8.35 23.40
C THR A 281 -18.03 -9.49 23.11
N HIS A 282 -17.89 -10.61 23.83
CA HIS A 282 -18.78 -11.77 23.67
C HIS A 282 -20.26 -11.36 23.77
N ALA A 283 -20.63 -10.55 24.76
CA ALA A 283 -22.01 -10.10 24.97
C ALA A 283 -22.56 -9.27 23.80
N ALA A 284 -21.74 -8.40 23.18
CA ALA A 284 -22.18 -7.63 22.02
C ALA A 284 -22.43 -8.52 20.79
N ILE A 285 -21.56 -9.52 20.58
CA ILE A 285 -21.71 -10.48 19.49
C ILE A 285 -22.93 -11.37 19.72
N GLU A 286 -23.11 -11.90 20.93
CA GLU A 286 -24.28 -12.70 21.30
C GLU A 286 -25.60 -11.96 21.05
N ASN A 287 -25.66 -10.67 21.40
CA ASN A 287 -26.82 -9.83 21.10
C ASN A 287 -27.05 -9.68 19.58
N LYS A 288 -26.00 -9.52 18.78
CA LYS A 288 -26.13 -9.44 17.30
C LYS A 288 -26.59 -10.77 16.71
N VAL A 289 -26.09 -11.91 17.22
CA VAL A 289 -26.52 -13.25 16.81
C VAL A 289 -28.01 -13.44 17.13
N ALA A 290 -28.44 -13.12 18.35
CA ALA A 290 -29.83 -13.25 18.76
C ALA A 290 -30.79 -12.34 17.96
N ALA A 291 -30.31 -11.18 17.51
CA ALA A 291 -31.09 -10.23 16.72
C ALA A 291 -31.15 -10.55 15.22
N THR A 292 -30.30 -11.45 14.72
CA THR A 292 -30.16 -11.74 13.28
C THR A 292 -30.75 -13.12 12.94
N PRO A 293 -31.75 -13.19 12.05
CA PRO A 293 -32.32 -14.47 11.63
C PRO A 293 -31.26 -15.40 11.00
N GLU A 294 -31.37 -16.70 11.29
CA GLU A 294 -30.46 -17.76 10.78
C GLU A 294 -29.00 -17.62 11.22
N ALA A 295 -28.66 -16.62 12.06
CA ALA A 295 -27.31 -16.44 12.56
C ALA A 295 -26.97 -17.48 13.64
N SER A 296 -25.71 -17.93 13.59
CA SER A 296 -25.04 -18.77 14.57
C SER A 296 -23.82 -18.01 15.11
N TRP A 297 -23.09 -18.60 16.06
CA TRP A 297 -21.86 -17.98 16.52
C TRP A 297 -20.88 -17.81 15.34
N PRO A 298 -20.22 -16.64 15.17
CA PRO A 298 -19.34 -16.42 14.03
C PRO A 298 -18.18 -17.41 13.97
N VAL A 299 -17.98 -18.02 12.80
CA VAL A 299 -16.84 -18.93 12.56
C VAL A 299 -15.62 -18.19 12.02
N HIS A 300 -15.85 -17.03 11.40
CA HIS A 300 -14.83 -16.20 10.78
C HIS A 300 -15.09 -14.71 11.06
N ALA A 301 -14.04 -13.95 11.31
CA ALA A 301 -14.09 -12.51 11.47
C ALA A 301 -13.15 -11.79 10.50
N VAL A 302 -13.61 -10.74 9.84
CA VAL A 302 -12.82 -9.92 8.91
C VAL A 302 -12.75 -8.48 9.40
N ILE A 303 -11.54 -7.97 9.60
CA ILE A 303 -11.26 -6.63 10.13
C ILE A 303 -10.29 -5.91 9.17
N THR A 304 -10.60 -4.69 8.74
CA THR A 304 -9.69 -3.90 7.91
C THR A 304 -8.64 -3.23 8.80
N ASN A 305 -7.36 -3.60 8.68
CA ASN A 305 -6.28 -3.02 9.50
C ASN A 305 -5.04 -2.70 8.66
N SER A 306 -4.58 -1.45 8.54
CA SER A 306 -5.18 -0.22 9.09
C SER A 306 -6.46 0.18 8.37
N THR A 307 -7.19 1.16 8.93
CA THR A 307 -8.14 1.95 8.13
C THR A 307 -7.42 2.66 6.98
N TYR A 308 -8.18 3.17 6.01
CA TYR A 308 -7.64 3.84 4.83
C TYR A 308 -6.76 5.05 5.21
N ASP A 309 -7.23 5.86 6.15
CA ASP A 309 -6.57 7.09 6.62
C ASP A 309 -5.44 6.81 7.65
N GLY A 310 -5.13 5.53 7.91
CA GLY A 310 -3.95 5.14 8.68
C GLY A 310 -4.16 4.87 10.17
N LEU A 311 -5.37 4.50 10.60
CA LEU A 311 -5.58 4.07 11.98
C LEU A 311 -5.35 2.56 12.12
N LEU A 312 -4.33 2.20 12.88
CA LEU A 312 -3.96 0.83 13.23
C LEU A 312 -4.66 0.41 14.53
N TYR A 313 -5.06 -0.86 14.62
CA TYR A 313 -5.64 -1.43 15.84
C TYR A 313 -4.56 -1.99 16.78
N ASN A 314 -4.87 -2.06 18.07
CA ASN A 314 -4.20 -2.96 19.02
C ASN A 314 -4.59 -4.41 18.71
N THR A 315 -3.85 -5.06 17.81
CA THR A 315 -4.18 -6.42 17.38
C THR A 315 -3.94 -7.45 18.47
N ASN A 316 -3.00 -7.21 19.39
CA ASN A 316 -2.78 -8.09 20.54
C ASN A 316 -4.05 -8.20 21.39
N TRP A 317 -4.69 -7.06 21.66
CA TRP A 317 -5.95 -7.02 22.40
C TRP A 317 -7.08 -7.75 21.65
N ILE A 318 -7.21 -7.53 20.33
CA ILE A 318 -8.22 -8.22 19.50
C ILE A 318 -8.02 -9.74 19.53
N LYS A 319 -6.79 -10.22 19.34
CA LYS A 319 -6.44 -11.65 19.35
C LYS A 319 -6.83 -12.34 20.66
N GLN A 320 -6.66 -11.64 21.79
CA GLN A 320 -7.00 -12.15 23.11
C GLN A 320 -8.50 -12.08 23.39
N THR A 321 -9.18 -11.02 22.96
CA THR A 321 -10.57 -10.72 23.36
C THR A 321 -11.62 -11.33 22.44
N LEU A 322 -11.39 -11.31 21.12
CA LEU A 322 -12.38 -11.74 20.14
C LEU A 322 -12.45 -13.27 20.08
N ASP A 323 -13.54 -13.85 20.59
CA ASP A 323 -13.74 -15.30 20.68
C ASP A 323 -14.27 -15.91 19.37
N VAL A 324 -13.46 -15.78 18.31
CA VAL A 324 -13.72 -16.35 16.98
C VAL A 324 -12.50 -17.16 16.56
N PRO A 325 -12.66 -18.41 16.06
CA PRO A 325 -11.53 -19.29 15.78
C PRO A 325 -10.71 -18.85 14.54
N SER A 326 -11.31 -18.13 13.60
CA SER A 326 -10.62 -17.64 12.39
C SER A 326 -10.74 -16.13 12.28
N ILE A 327 -9.62 -15.41 12.32
CA ILE A 327 -9.58 -13.94 12.26
C ILE A 327 -8.70 -13.49 11.10
N HIS A 328 -9.30 -12.79 10.15
CA HIS A 328 -8.66 -12.22 8.98
C HIS A 328 -8.52 -10.70 9.12
N PHE A 329 -7.29 -10.22 9.08
CA PHE A 329 -6.97 -8.81 8.93
C PHE A 329 -6.73 -8.48 7.45
N ASP A 330 -7.65 -7.75 6.82
CA ASP A 330 -7.40 -7.15 5.50
C ASP A 330 -6.35 -6.04 5.66
N SER A 331 -5.11 -6.39 5.38
CA SER A 331 -3.90 -5.59 5.63
C SER A 331 -3.32 -5.00 4.35
N ALA A 332 -4.18 -4.79 3.35
CA ALA A 332 -3.79 -4.31 2.03
C ALA A 332 -2.96 -3.01 2.07
N TRP A 333 -3.22 -2.14 3.06
CA TRP A 333 -2.60 -0.82 3.19
C TRP A 333 -1.34 -0.79 4.05
N VAL A 334 -0.99 -1.87 4.74
CA VAL A 334 0.10 -1.91 5.72
C VAL A 334 1.04 -3.12 5.56
N PRO A 335 1.47 -3.46 4.33
CA PRO A 335 2.36 -4.61 4.07
C PRO A 335 3.78 -4.45 4.62
N TYR A 336 4.09 -3.32 5.26
CA TYR A 336 5.42 -2.97 5.78
C TYR A 336 5.56 -3.15 7.29
N THR A 337 4.52 -3.58 8.00
CA THR A 337 4.47 -3.56 9.47
C THR A 337 5.52 -4.43 10.14
N ASN A 338 5.97 -5.52 9.51
CA ASN A 338 7.00 -6.40 10.08
C ASN A 338 8.41 -5.75 10.13
N PHE A 339 8.63 -4.64 9.42
CA PHE A 339 9.98 -4.12 9.16
C PHE A 339 10.34 -2.87 9.98
N HIS A 340 9.47 -2.41 10.88
CA HIS A 340 9.77 -1.32 11.81
C HIS A 340 9.14 -1.57 13.19
N PRO A 341 9.89 -1.38 14.30
CA PRO A 341 9.39 -1.66 15.65
C PRO A 341 8.12 -0.93 16.10
N ILE A 342 7.81 0.25 15.54
CA ILE A 342 6.65 1.07 15.94
C ILE A 342 5.32 0.34 15.67
N TYR A 343 5.30 -0.60 14.72
CA TYR A 343 4.12 -1.39 14.36
C TYR A 343 3.95 -2.67 15.19
N SER A 344 4.87 -2.94 16.12
CA SER A 344 4.75 -4.10 17.02
C SER A 344 3.44 -4.04 17.81
N GLY A 345 2.72 -5.16 17.86
CA GLY A 345 1.40 -5.29 18.47
C GLY A 345 0.24 -4.67 17.67
N LYS A 346 0.50 -4.18 16.45
CA LYS A 346 -0.46 -3.45 15.61
C LYS A 346 -0.76 -4.11 14.25
N SER A 347 -0.19 -5.29 14.02
CA SER A 347 -0.45 -6.13 12.84
C SER A 347 -0.97 -7.51 13.23
N GLY A 348 -1.71 -8.15 12.32
CA GLY A 348 -2.19 -9.52 12.45
C GLY A 348 -1.06 -10.55 12.55
N MET A 349 0.09 -10.32 11.92
CA MET A 349 1.27 -11.19 12.03
C MET A 349 2.16 -10.89 13.24
N SER A 350 1.93 -9.80 13.98
CA SER A 350 2.72 -9.49 15.19
C SER A 350 2.52 -10.53 16.30
N GLY A 351 3.61 -10.92 16.96
CA GLY A 351 3.60 -11.83 18.11
C GLY A 351 3.48 -13.32 17.72
N GLU A 352 3.24 -14.14 18.74
CA GLU A 352 3.20 -15.60 18.63
C GLU A 352 1.80 -16.13 18.24
N ARG A 353 1.76 -17.42 17.90
CA ARG A 353 0.51 -18.16 17.67
C ARG A 353 -0.39 -18.13 18.91
N VAL A 354 -1.71 -18.05 18.71
CA VAL A 354 -2.72 -18.20 19.78
C VAL A 354 -3.40 -19.56 19.61
N PRO A 355 -3.32 -20.48 20.60
CA PRO A 355 -3.96 -21.79 20.50
C PRO A 355 -5.46 -21.70 20.22
N GLY A 356 -5.95 -22.55 19.33
CA GLY A 356 -7.37 -22.58 18.93
C GLY A 356 -7.79 -21.47 17.96
N LYS A 357 -6.86 -20.62 17.51
CA LYS A 357 -7.13 -19.58 16.51
C LYS A 357 -6.16 -19.64 15.34
N VAL A 358 -6.66 -19.27 14.16
CA VAL A 358 -5.88 -18.99 12.96
C VAL A 358 -6.03 -17.54 12.55
N PHE A 359 -4.91 -16.90 12.24
CA PHE A 359 -4.85 -15.52 11.78
C PHE A 359 -4.44 -15.46 10.33
N PHE A 360 -5.16 -14.66 9.56
CA PHE A 360 -4.82 -14.34 8.18
C PHE A 360 -4.48 -12.87 8.05
N GLU A 361 -3.42 -12.55 7.32
CA GLU A 361 -3.26 -11.22 6.73
C GLU A 361 -3.29 -11.33 5.22
N THR A 362 -4.05 -10.45 4.58
CA THR A 362 -4.00 -10.30 3.12
C THR A 362 -3.40 -8.94 2.79
N GLN A 363 -2.35 -8.93 1.98
CA GLN A 363 -1.53 -7.74 1.75
C GLN A 363 -1.43 -7.43 0.25
N SER A 364 -1.66 -6.18 -0.14
CA SER A 364 -1.42 -5.72 -1.51
C SER A 364 0.03 -5.27 -1.63
N THR A 365 0.92 -6.19 -1.99
CA THR A 365 2.35 -5.91 -2.17
C THR A 365 2.57 -4.72 -3.12
N HIS A 366 1.74 -4.59 -4.16
CA HIS A 366 1.83 -3.53 -5.16
C HIS A 366 1.34 -2.14 -4.72
N LYS A 367 0.78 -1.98 -3.51
CA LYS A 367 0.31 -0.68 -3.02
C LYS A 367 1.43 0.11 -2.35
N MET A 368 1.92 -0.41 -1.22
CA MET A 368 2.87 0.31 -0.36
C MET A 368 4.29 -0.28 -0.38
N LEU A 369 4.49 -1.41 -1.07
CA LEU A 369 5.81 -1.96 -1.39
C LEU A 369 6.08 -1.83 -2.91
N ALA A 370 7.14 -2.48 -3.40
CA ALA A 370 7.54 -2.44 -4.80
C ALA A 370 7.28 -3.79 -5.49
N ALA A 371 6.08 -3.97 -6.04
CA ALA A 371 5.71 -5.13 -6.85
C ALA A 371 4.76 -4.70 -8.00
N PHE A 372 4.61 -5.55 -9.03
CA PHE A 372 3.68 -5.26 -10.12
C PHE A 372 2.23 -5.28 -9.66
N SER A 373 1.36 -4.51 -10.32
CA SER A 373 -0.07 -4.54 -10.05
C SER A 373 -0.61 -5.97 -10.07
N GLN A 374 -1.60 -6.27 -9.23
CA GLN A 374 -2.12 -7.61 -8.93
C GLN A 374 -1.25 -8.47 -8.00
N ALA A 375 -0.03 -8.05 -7.64
CA ALA A 375 0.81 -8.77 -6.67
C ALA A 375 0.20 -8.69 -5.26
N SER A 376 -0.15 -9.85 -4.69
CA SER A 376 -0.73 -9.94 -3.35
C SER A 376 -0.18 -11.14 -2.59
N LEU A 377 -0.21 -11.05 -1.27
CA LEU A 377 0.21 -12.09 -0.36
C LEU A 377 -0.95 -12.47 0.57
N ILE A 378 -1.04 -13.76 0.87
CA ILE A 378 -1.78 -14.26 2.03
C ILE A 378 -0.75 -14.77 3.02
N HIS A 379 -0.79 -14.28 4.26
CA HIS A 379 0.03 -14.75 5.36
C HIS A 379 -0.86 -15.49 6.36
N ILE A 380 -0.38 -16.64 6.84
CA ILE A 380 -1.12 -17.48 7.79
C ILE A 380 -0.29 -17.66 9.05
N LYS A 381 -0.93 -17.55 10.22
CA LYS A 381 -0.37 -17.86 11.53
C LYS A 381 -1.38 -18.63 12.37
N GLY A 382 -1.12 -19.90 12.62
CA GLY A 382 -2.05 -20.84 13.22
C GLY A 382 -2.21 -22.11 12.41
N GLU A 383 -2.96 -23.06 12.94
CA GLU A 383 -3.23 -24.34 12.27
C GLU A 383 -4.36 -24.17 11.25
N TYR A 384 -4.15 -24.74 10.07
CA TYR A 384 -5.11 -24.78 8.98
C TYR A 384 -4.93 -26.09 8.21
N ASP A 385 -5.98 -26.50 7.52
CA ASP A 385 -5.93 -27.65 6.60
C ASP A 385 -5.36 -27.19 5.25
N GLU A 386 -4.13 -27.61 4.97
CA GLU A 386 -3.36 -27.19 3.80
C GLU A 386 -4.00 -27.64 2.50
N ASP A 387 -4.51 -28.87 2.42
CA ASP A 387 -5.13 -29.41 1.20
C ASP A 387 -6.41 -28.63 0.86
N THR A 388 -7.27 -28.43 1.85
CA THR A 388 -8.52 -27.65 1.66
C THR A 388 -8.23 -26.18 1.35
N PHE A 389 -7.19 -25.59 1.96
CA PHE A 389 -6.80 -24.22 1.65
C PHE A 389 -6.24 -24.11 0.23
N ASN A 390 -5.45 -25.09 -0.22
CA ASN A 390 -4.92 -25.10 -1.58
C ASN A 390 -6.04 -25.26 -2.62
N GLU A 391 -7.08 -26.06 -2.34
CA GLU A 391 -8.28 -26.10 -3.20
C GLU A 391 -8.95 -24.72 -3.32
N ALA A 392 -9.14 -24.00 -2.21
CA ALA A 392 -9.67 -22.64 -2.24
C ALA A 392 -8.74 -21.66 -2.99
N PHE A 393 -7.43 -21.84 -2.89
CA PHE A 393 -6.43 -21.07 -3.63
C PHE A 393 -6.52 -21.33 -5.14
N MET A 394 -6.60 -22.60 -5.56
CA MET A 394 -6.70 -23.00 -6.97
C MET A 394 -8.03 -22.61 -7.61
N MET A 395 -9.14 -22.58 -6.86
CA MET A 395 -10.45 -22.08 -7.34
C MET A 395 -10.39 -20.65 -7.87
N HIS A 396 -9.42 -19.85 -7.40
CA HIS A 396 -9.30 -18.44 -7.72
C HIS A 396 -8.01 -18.06 -8.44
N THR A 397 -7.10 -19.01 -8.64
CA THR A 397 -5.82 -18.79 -9.28
C THR A 397 -5.84 -19.37 -10.69
N THR A 398 -5.39 -18.60 -11.68
CA THR A 398 -5.31 -19.11 -13.05
C THR A 398 -4.29 -20.24 -13.18
N THR A 399 -4.57 -21.24 -14.01
CA THR A 399 -3.64 -22.32 -14.34
C THR A 399 -2.43 -21.87 -15.18
N SER A 400 -2.40 -20.59 -15.58
CA SER A 400 -1.30 -19.96 -16.31
C SER A 400 -0.94 -18.61 -15.66
N PRO A 401 -0.32 -18.62 -14.46
CA PRO A 401 0.02 -17.39 -13.77
C PRO A 401 1.16 -16.64 -14.48
N SER A 402 1.17 -15.31 -14.36
CA SER A 402 2.25 -14.49 -14.92
C SER A 402 3.51 -14.59 -14.06
N TYR A 403 4.57 -15.20 -14.58
CA TYR A 403 5.82 -15.39 -13.82
C TYR A 403 6.57 -14.08 -13.53
N PRO A 404 6.56 -13.05 -14.40
CA PRO A 404 7.06 -11.72 -14.04
C PRO A 404 6.34 -11.13 -12.81
N LEU A 405 5.04 -11.39 -12.67
CA LEU A 405 4.27 -10.97 -11.50
C LEU A 405 4.69 -11.73 -10.24
N VAL A 406 4.83 -13.06 -10.33
CA VAL A 406 5.33 -13.92 -9.23
C VAL A 406 6.73 -13.46 -8.77
N ALA A 407 7.66 -13.25 -9.71
CA ALA A 407 9.00 -12.77 -9.40
C ALA A 407 8.98 -11.39 -8.72
N SER A 408 8.05 -10.51 -9.10
CA SER A 408 7.91 -9.21 -8.44
C SER A 408 7.45 -9.31 -6.98
N ILE A 409 6.61 -10.30 -6.64
CA ILE A 409 6.16 -10.57 -5.27
C ILE A 409 7.36 -10.99 -4.41
N GLU A 410 8.11 -11.99 -4.88
CA GLU A 410 9.28 -12.51 -4.18
C GLU A 410 10.40 -11.45 -4.07
N THR A 411 10.63 -10.69 -5.13
CA THR A 411 11.61 -9.60 -5.13
C THR A 411 11.23 -8.50 -4.12
N ALA A 412 9.94 -8.19 -3.96
CA ALA A 412 9.49 -7.24 -2.94
C ALA A 412 9.84 -7.73 -1.52
N ALA A 413 9.72 -9.03 -1.25
CA ALA A 413 10.20 -9.61 0.00
C ALA A 413 11.72 -9.49 0.14
N ALA A 414 12.47 -9.77 -0.91
CA ALA A 414 13.93 -9.66 -0.88
C ALA A 414 14.42 -8.22 -0.61
N MET A 415 13.73 -7.21 -1.15
CA MET A 415 14.02 -5.81 -0.86
C MET A 415 13.84 -5.44 0.62
N LEU A 416 12.96 -6.16 1.33
CA LEU A 416 12.63 -5.89 2.73
C LEU A 416 13.38 -6.78 3.73
N ARG A 417 14.12 -7.77 3.24
CA ARG A 417 14.88 -8.69 4.08
C ARG A 417 16.15 -8.00 4.64
N GLY A 418 16.42 -8.23 5.92
CA GLY A 418 17.64 -7.77 6.58
C GLY A 418 17.70 -6.26 6.84
N ASN A 419 18.92 -5.74 7.02
CA ASN A 419 19.13 -4.32 7.30
C ASN A 419 18.67 -3.36 6.19
N PRO A 420 18.86 -3.67 4.89
CA PRO A 420 18.39 -2.79 3.81
C PRO A 420 16.89 -2.51 3.87
N GLY A 421 16.08 -3.54 4.15
CA GLY A 421 14.63 -3.42 4.28
C GLY A 421 14.18 -2.52 5.43
N LYS A 422 14.76 -2.73 6.62
CA LYS A 422 14.52 -1.85 7.78
C LYS A 422 14.85 -0.40 7.44
N ARG A 423 15.96 -0.17 6.74
CA ARG A 423 16.38 1.17 6.30
C ARG A 423 15.40 1.81 5.32
N LEU A 424 14.85 1.04 4.37
CA LEU A 424 13.83 1.54 3.45
C LEU A 424 12.60 2.05 4.19
N ILE A 425 12.09 1.28 5.15
CA ILE A 425 10.90 1.66 5.94
C ILE A 425 11.22 2.82 6.90
N ASN A 426 12.33 2.76 7.63
CA ASN A 426 12.76 3.83 8.54
C ASN A 426 12.85 5.18 7.81
N ARG A 427 13.50 5.21 6.64
CA ARG A 427 13.59 6.44 5.85
C ARG A 427 12.22 6.94 5.37
N SER A 428 11.27 6.04 5.11
CA SER A 428 9.89 6.42 4.75
C SER A 428 9.20 7.11 5.93
N VAL A 429 9.34 6.54 7.12
CA VAL A 429 8.82 7.06 8.38
C VAL A 429 9.45 8.41 8.71
N GLU A 430 10.78 8.54 8.61
CA GLU A 430 11.52 9.79 8.83
C GLU A 430 11.08 10.89 7.86
N ARG A 431 10.89 10.56 6.57
CA ARG A 431 10.40 11.53 5.58
C ARG A 431 8.97 11.98 5.87
N ALA A 432 8.10 11.07 6.28
CA ALA A 432 6.73 11.42 6.65
C ALA A 432 6.72 12.34 7.89
N LEU A 433 7.49 12.00 8.92
CA LEU A 433 7.66 12.83 10.11
C LEU A 433 8.20 14.23 9.76
N HIS A 434 9.25 14.29 8.94
CA HIS A 434 9.82 15.57 8.51
C HIS A 434 8.81 16.41 7.74
N PHE A 435 8.07 15.81 6.79
CA PHE A 435 7.04 16.53 6.04
C PHE A 435 5.92 17.07 6.96
N ARG A 436 5.46 16.28 7.92
CA ARG A 436 4.48 16.73 8.92
C ARG A 436 4.97 17.95 9.69
N LYS A 437 6.22 17.91 10.19
CA LYS A 437 6.85 19.03 10.89
C LYS A 437 7.00 20.27 9.98
N GLU A 438 7.35 20.09 8.71
CA GLU A 438 7.46 21.20 7.77
C GLU A 438 6.11 21.88 7.49
N VAL A 439 5.01 21.12 7.38
CA VAL A 439 3.68 21.71 7.20
C VAL A 439 3.27 22.51 8.43
N GLN A 440 3.51 22.00 9.65
CA GLN A 440 3.24 22.74 10.89
C GLN A 440 4.09 24.01 11.00
N ARG A 441 5.40 23.92 10.71
CA ARG A 441 6.29 25.09 10.68
C ARG A 441 5.81 26.16 9.69
N LEU A 442 5.41 25.75 8.48
CA LEU A 442 4.88 26.68 7.48
C LEU A 442 3.53 27.26 7.88
N LYS A 443 2.69 26.52 8.60
CA LYS A 443 1.42 27.01 9.15
C LYS A 443 1.67 28.13 10.16
N ASP A 444 2.65 27.96 11.06
CA ASP A 444 3.00 28.95 12.07
C ASP A 444 3.67 30.21 11.49
N GLU A 445 4.46 30.05 10.41
CA GLU A 445 5.17 31.14 9.74
C GLU A 445 4.32 31.88 8.68
N ALA A 446 3.23 31.28 8.20
CA ALA A 446 2.44 31.85 7.12
C ALA A 446 1.55 33.01 7.57
N ASP A 447 1.46 34.05 6.74
CA ASP A 447 0.48 35.11 6.91
C ASP A 447 -0.94 34.57 6.56
N GLY A 448 -1.82 34.55 7.56
CA GLY A 448 -3.22 34.16 7.41
C GLY A 448 -3.42 32.64 7.42
N TRP A 449 -4.32 32.14 6.57
CA TRP A 449 -4.65 30.71 6.52
C TRP A 449 -3.50 29.87 5.93
N PHE A 450 -3.31 28.66 6.41
CA PHE A 450 -2.49 27.62 5.77
C PHE A 450 -3.16 26.26 5.91
N PHE A 451 -2.57 25.24 5.29
CA PHE A 451 -2.98 23.85 5.50
C PHE A 451 -2.59 23.38 6.91
N ASP A 452 -3.35 22.42 7.44
CA ASP A 452 -3.03 21.74 8.70
C ASP A 452 -2.80 20.25 8.46
N ILE A 453 -2.33 19.53 9.48
CA ILE A 453 -2.19 18.07 9.46
C ILE A 453 -3.08 17.47 10.53
N TRP A 454 -3.81 16.42 10.17
CA TRP A 454 -4.56 15.61 11.11
C TRP A 454 -3.60 14.67 11.88
N GLN A 455 -3.20 15.11 13.09
CA GLN A 455 -2.23 14.46 13.97
C GLN A 455 -2.31 15.05 15.40
N PRO A 456 -1.62 14.46 16.40
CA PRO A 456 -1.42 15.11 17.70
C PRO A 456 -0.72 16.46 17.58
N GLU A 457 -0.94 17.34 18.56
CA GLU A 457 -0.35 18.70 18.59
C GLU A 457 1.19 18.66 18.55
N GLU A 458 1.80 17.73 19.31
CA GLU A 458 3.25 17.56 19.37
C GLU A 458 3.65 16.17 18.83
N ILE A 459 4.61 16.15 17.91
CA ILE A 459 5.14 14.93 17.28
C ILE A 459 6.66 14.95 17.24
N ASP A 460 7.31 14.82 18.40
CA ASP A 460 8.77 14.89 18.50
C ASP A 460 9.47 13.71 17.83
N GLU A 461 8.98 12.50 18.09
CA GLU A 461 9.51 11.25 17.58
C GLU A 461 8.50 10.52 16.69
N ALA A 462 9.03 9.68 15.79
CA ALA A 462 8.19 8.84 14.97
C ALA A 462 7.73 7.61 15.77
N GLU A 463 6.45 7.59 16.09
CA GLU A 463 5.75 6.44 16.65
C GLU A 463 4.36 6.30 16.01
N CYS A 464 3.70 5.17 16.23
CA CYS A 464 2.28 5.10 15.92
C CYS A 464 1.52 5.78 17.06
N TRP A 465 1.21 7.07 16.91
CA TRP A 465 0.66 7.90 17.99
C TRP A 465 -0.72 7.40 18.44
N PRO A 466 -0.94 7.18 19.75
CA PRO A 466 -2.21 6.68 20.25
C PRO A 466 -3.33 7.71 20.05
N VAL A 467 -4.53 7.23 19.73
CA VAL A 467 -5.75 8.02 19.73
C VAL A 467 -6.33 7.96 21.15
N ALA A 468 -5.96 8.92 22.00
CA ALA A 468 -6.27 8.88 23.43
C ALA A 468 -7.60 9.58 23.78
N PRO A 469 -8.44 9.01 24.67
CA PRO A 469 -9.59 9.73 25.18
C PRO A 469 -9.18 11.03 25.90
N GLY A 470 -9.86 12.13 25.58
CA GLY A 470 -9.57 13.46 26.12
C GLY A 470 -8.79 14.36 25.17
N GLU A 471 -8.18 13.81 24.11
CA GLU A 471 -7.60 14.59 23.03
C GLU A 471 -8.66 14.97 21.97
N SER A 472 -8.52 16.15 21.37
CA SER A 472 -9.52 16.70 20.45
C SER A 472 -9.13 16.62 18.97
N TRP A 473 -7.83 16.53 18.66
CA TRP A 473 -7.27 16.54 17.30
C TRP A 473 -7.85 15.44 16.39
N HIS A 474 -8.24 14.30 16.95
CA HIS A 474 -8.76 13.20 16.15
C HIS A 474 -10.27 13.33 15.86
N GLY A 475 -11.01 14.14 16.61
CA GLY A 475 -12.45 14.39 16.40
C GLY A 475 -13.38 13.22 16.75
N PHE A 476 -12.88 12.07 17.21
CA PHE A 476 -13.71 10.97 17.73
C PHE A 476 -14.23 11.26 19.14
N ARG A 477 -15.55 11.11 19.35
CA ARG A 477 -16.22 11.42 20.63
C ARG A 477 -15.93 10.42 21.75
N ASP A 478 -15.97 9.13 21.41
CA ASP A 478 -15.83 8.01 22.36
C ASP A 478 -14.62 7.14 21.96
N ALA A 479 -13.41 7.72 21.96
CA ALA A 479 -12.19 6.99 21.67
C ALA A 479 -11.81 6.05 22.84
N ASP A 480 -11.58 4.77 22.54
CA ASP A 480 -11.07 3.81 23.52
C ASP A 480 -9.55 4.02 23.73
N ALA A 481 -9.11 4.09 24.98
CA ALA A 481 -7.69 4.17 25.32
C ALA A 481 -6.92 2.91 24.87
N ASP A 482 -5.68 3.08 24.39
CA ASP A 482 -4.78 2.01 23.96
C ASP A 482 -5.39 1.07 22.88
N HIS A 483 -6.20 1.64 21.99
CA HIS A 483 -6.96 0.87 21.00
C HIS A 483 -6.58 1.18 19.56
N MET A 484 -6.54 2.47 19.21
CA MET A 484 -6.20 2.92 17.86
C MET A 484 -4.91 3.75 17.88
N PHE A 485 -4.13 3.65 16.79
CA PHE A 485 -2.87 4.39 16.63
C PHE A 485 -2.76 4.97 15.22
N LEU A 486 -2.32 6.22 15.10
CA LEU A 486 -2.09 6.87 13.81
C LEU A 486 -0.74 6.44 13.21
N ASP A 487 -0.78 5.90 12.00
CA ASP A 487 0.40 5.55 11.21
C ASP A 487 1.11 6.80 10.67
N PRO A 488 2.40 7.02 10.99
CA PRO A 488 3.17 8.17 10.49
C PRO A 488 3.14 8.36 8.98
N VAL A 489 3.16 7.28 8.20
CA VAL A 489 3.30 7.35 6.74
C VAL A 489 1.99 7.65 6.00
N LYS A 490 0.88 7.78 6.73
CA LYS A 490 -0.45 8.12 6.21
C LYS A 490 -0.77 9.58 6.55
N VAL A 491 -0.34 10.50 5.70
CA VAL A 491 -0.40 11.94 5.97
C VAL A 491 -1.71 12.51 5.46
N THR A 492 -2.59 12.89 6.39
CA THR A 492 -3.86 13.56 6.08
C THR A 492 -3.70 15.06 6.28
N ILE A 493 -3.77 15.82 5.20
CA ILE A 493 -3.72 17.28 5.19
C ILE A 493 -5.15 17.82 5.31
N LEU A 494 -5.37 18.80 6.17
CA LEU A 494 -6.65 19.49 6.36
C LEU A 494 -6.63 20.85 5.67
N THR A 495 -7.77 21.19 5.06
CA THR A 495 -8.01 22.50 4.44
C THR A 495 -8.97 23.33 5.31
N PRO A 496 -8.88 24.67 5.31
CA PRO A 496 -9.81 25.50 6.06
C PRO A 496 -11.27 25.26 5.69
N GLY A 497 -12.17 25.36 6.67
CA GLY A 497 -13.62 25.36 6.45
C GLY A 497 -14.42 24.53 7.44
N MET A 498 -13.77 23.61 8.15
CA MET A 498 -14.39 22.84 9.23
C MET A 498 -13.33 22.42 10.23
N ASP A 499 -13.62 22.53 11.52
CA ASP A 499 -12.78 21.95 12.57
C ASP A 499 -13.04 20.43 12.75
N GLU A 500 -12.24 19.78 13.58
CA GLU A 500 -12.31 18.33 13.82
C GLU A 500 -13.60 17.94 14.58
N GLN A 501 -14.26 18.89 15.23
CA GLN A 501 -15.51 18.70 15.96
C GLN A 501 -16.74 18.89 15.06
N GLY A 502 -16.55 19.39 13.84
CA GLY A 502 -17.59 19.57 12.83
C GLY A 502 -18.21 20.95 12.81
N VAL A 503 -17.61 21.94 13.48
CA VAL A 503 -18.05 23.32 13.39
C VAL A 503 -17.56 23.89 12.07
N MET A 504 -18.52 24.33 11.25
CA MET A 504 -18.24 24.94 9.96
C MET A 504 -17.74 26.37 10.15
N GLY A 505 -16.60 26.69 9.52
CA GLY A 505 -16.12 28.06 9.40
C GLY A 505 -17.04 28.93 8.55
N ASP A 506 -16.88 30.25 8.63
CA ASP A 506 -17.63 31.15 7.75
C ASP A 506 -17.10 31.15 6.32
N GLU A 507 -15.79 31.00 6.19
CA GLU A 507 -15.06 30.81 4.95
C GLU A 507 -14.40 29.44 4.93
N GLY A 508 -14.24 28.88 3.74
CA GLY A 508 -13.56 27.59 3.59
C GLY A 508 -13.07 27.32 2.18
N ILE A 509 -12.13 26.39 2.10
CA ILE A 509 -11.50 25.92 0.87
C ILE A 509 -11.73 24.43 0.78
N PRO A 510 -12.76 23.97 0.03
CA PRO A 510 -13.02 22.55 -0.13
C PRO A 510 -11.82 21.82 -0.74
N ALA A 511 -11.47 20.66 -0.17
CA ALA A 511 -10.27 19.91 -0.55
C ALA A 511 -10.28 19.47 -2.01
N ALA A 512 -11.45 19.24 -2.61
CA ALA A 512 -11.61 18.94 -4.04
C ALA A 512 -10.97 20.01 -4.95
N LEU A 513 -10.97 21.28 -4.54
CA LEU A 513 -10.34 22.36 -5.30
C LEU A 513 -8.82 22.24 -5.30
N VAL A 514 -8.26 21.91 -4.13
CA VAL A 514 -6.82 21.70 -3.95
C VAL A 514 -6.38 20.46 -4.73
N ALA A 515 -7.18 19.38 -4.70
CA ALA A 515 -6.91 18.16 -5.46
C ALA A 515 -6.80 18.44 -6.97
N LYS A 516 -7.74 19.18 -7.56
CA LYS A 516 -7.66 19.58 -8.98
C LYS A 516 -6.41 20.41 -9.29
N PHE A 517 -6.02 21.33 -8.40
CA PHE A 517 -4.81 22.15 -8.59
C PHE A 517 -3.51 21.33 -8.55
N LEU A 518 -3.47 20.33 -7.67
CA LEU A 518 -2.34 19.41 -7.55
C LEU A 518 -2.25 18.47 -8.76
N ASP A 519 -3.39 18.01 -9.28
CA ASP A 519 -3.45 17.14 -10.45
C ASP A 519 -2.85 17.80 -11.71
N GLU A 520 -3.13 19.08 -11.96
CA GLU A 520 -2.51 19.85 -13.05
C GLU A 520 -0.97 19.99 -12.92
N ARG A 521 -0.42 19.72 -11.74
CA ARG A 521 1.02 19.70 -11.46
C ARG A 521 1.58 18.28 -11.38
N GLY A 522 0.79 17.29 -11.78
CA GLY A 522 1.17 15.88 -11.77
C GLY A 522 1.26 15.28 -10.37
N VAL A 523 0.55 15.86 -9.38
CA VAL A 523 0.48 15.36 -8.01
C VAL A 523 -0.89 14.75 -7.75
N VAL A 524 -0.94 13.42 -7.74
CA VAL A 524 -2.16 12.66 -7.49
C VAL A 524 -2.44 12.59 -5.99
N VAL A 525 -3.68 12.88 -5.60
CA VAL A 525 -4.18 12.72 -4.24
C VAL A 525 -4.81 11.35 -4.10
N GLU A 526 -4.45 10.59 -3.06
CA GLU A 526 -4.94 9.23 -2.87
C GLU A 526 -6.42 9.19 -2.50
N LYS A 527 -6.83 10.06 -1.56
CA LYS A 527 -8.22 10.21 -1.13
C LYS A 527 -8.51 11.67 -0.81
N THR A 528 -9.65 12.13 -1.28
CA THR A 528 -10.16 13.49 -1.03
C THR A 528 -11.51 13.38 -0.34
N GLY A 529 -11.64 13.98 0.84
CA GLY A 529 -12.94 14.22 1.46
C GLY A 529 -13.35 15.69 1.33
N PRO A 530 -14.32 16.18 2.13
CA PRO A 530 -14.78 17.56 2.06
C PRO A 530 -13.67 18.59 2.36
N TYR A 531 -12.87 18.33 3.41
CA TYR A 531 -11.82 19.24 3.90
C TYR A 531 -10.52 18.52 4.24
N ASN A 532 -10.29 17.34 3.66
CA ASN A 532 -9.07 16.56 3.89
C ASN A 532 -8.54 15.88 2.62
N LEU A 533 -7.22 15.76 2.54
CA LEU A 533 -6.46 15.13 1.46
C LEU A 533 -5.49 14.10 2.05
N LEU A 534 -5.51 12.86 1.58
CA LEU A 534 -4.59 11.83 2.02
C LEU A 534 -3.42 11.67 1.04
N PHE A 535 -2.22 11.62 1.59
CA PHE A 535 -0.98 11.30 0.89
C PHE A 535 -0.26 10.13 1.55
N LEU A 536 0.18 9.18 0.72
CA LEU A 536 0.88 7.97 1.16
C LEU A 536 2.39 8.15 1.02
N PHE A 537 3.12 8.18 2.14
CA PHE A 537 4.58 8.25 2.16
C PHE A 537 5.17 6.84 2.07
N SER A 538 5.02 6.20 0.90
CA SER A 538 5.58 4.87 0.60
C SER A 538 7.10 4.91 0.37
N ILE A 539 7.73 3.74 0.27
CA ILE A 539 9.16 3.62 -0.04
C ILE A 539 9.57 4.26 -1.37
N GLY A 540 8.60 4.46 -2.28
CA GLY A 540 8.80 5.14 -3.56
C GLY A 540 8.73 6.67 -3.49
N ILE A 541 8.30 7.25 -2.37
CA ILE A 541 8.31 8.69 -2.16
C ILE A 541 9.69 9.11 -1.65
N ASP A 542 10.38 9.92 -2.45
CA ASP A 542 11.67 10.49 -2.12
C ASP A 542 11.54 11.95 -1.63
N LYS A 543 12.66 12.55 -1.25
CA LYS A 543 12.70 13.96 -0.81
C LYS A 543 12.23 14.91 -1.93
N THR A 544 12.53 14.60 -3.19
CA THR A 544 12.14 15.39 -4.36
C THR A 544 10.62 15.53 -4.45
N ARG A 545 9.89 14.40 -4.36
CA ARG A 545 8.42 14.39 -4.40
C ARG A 545 7.80 15.08 -3.20
N ALA A 546 8.34 14.86 -2.00
CA ALA A 546 7.87 15.53 -0.79
C ALA A 546 8.01 17.06 -0.88
N MET A 547 9.16 17.56 -1.35
CA MET A 547 9.38 18.99 -1.59
C MET A 547 8.50 19.53 -2.73
N GLY A 548 8.26 18.74 -3.78
CA GLY A 548 7.35 19.08 -4.86
C GLY A 548 5.91 19.28 -4.37
N LEU A 549 5.41 18.38 -3.51
CA LEU A 549 4.11 18.54 -2.86
C LEU A 549 4.07 19.78 -1.97
N LEU A 550 5.07 19.98 -1.10
CA LEU A 550 5.14 21.15 -0.22
C LEU A 550 5.11 22.46 -1.02
N ARG A 551 5.88 22.51 -2.11
CA ARG A 551 5.88 23.65 -3.04
C ARG A 551 4.53 23.84 -3.71
N GLY A 552 3.88 22.75 -4.13
CA GLY A 552 2.53 22.77 -4.70
C GLY A 552 1.50 23.39 -3.74
N LEU A 553 1.55 23.04 -2.46
CA LEU A 553 0.68 23.62 -1.42
C LEU A 553 0.94 25.13 -1.24
N MET A 554 2.20 25.55 -1.16
CA MET A 554 2.55 26.98 -1.08
C MET A 554 2.11 27.77 -2.32
N GLU A 555 2.24 27.19 -3.51
CA GLU A 555 1.78 27.80 -4.75
C GLU A 555 0.27 27.90 -4.84
N PHE A 556 -0.45 26.88 -4.33
CA PHE A 556 -1.90 26.93 -4.21
C PHE A 556 -2.31 28.12 -3.34
N LYS A 557 -1.75 28.25 -2.13
CA LYS A 557 -2.05 29.38 -1.24
C LYS A 557 -1.77 30.71 -1.93
N ARG A 558 -0.59 30.88 -2.52
CA ARG A 558 -0.21 32.12 -3.21
C ARG A 558 -1.19 32.46 -4.36
N ALA A 559 -1.59 31.47 -5.15
CA ALA A 559 -2.52 31.66 -6.26
C ALA A 559 -3.95 31.97 -5.77
N TYR A 560 -4.35 31.33 -4.66
CA TYR A 560 -5.62 31.57 -3.99
C TYR A 560 -5.70 32.99 -3.42
N ASP A 561 -4.65 33.45 -2.72
CA ASP A 561 -4.59 34.77 -2.10
C ASP A 561 -4.52 35.91 -3.15
N LEU A 562 -3.90 35.65 -4.31
CA LEU A 562 -3.96 36.56 -5.49
C LEU A 562 -5.31 36.55 -6.21
N ASN A 563 -6.23 35.68 -5.78
CA ASN A 563 -7.56 35.47 -6.35
C ASN A 563 -7.53 35.33 -7.88
N LEU A 564 -6.67 34.44 -8.39
CA LEU A 564 -6.53 34.22 -9.83
C LEU A 564 -7.85 33.74 -10.47
N ARG A 565 -8.00 33.98 -11.78
CA ARG A 565 -9.12 33.44 -12.56
C ARG A 565 -9.03 31.91 -12.63
N VAL A 566 -10.17 31.22 -12.59
CA VAL A 566 -10.23 29.75 -12.78
C VAL A 566 -9.50 29.36 -14.05
N LYS A 567 -9.75 30.07 -15.16
CA LYS A 567 -9.02 29.89 -16.44
C LYS A 567 -7.49 29.83 -16.34
N ASN A 568 -6.89 30.60 -15.43
CA ASN A 568 -5.43 30.70 -15.31
C ASN A 568 -4.87 29.75 -14.23
N MET A 569 -5.67 29.44 -13.21
CA MET A 569 -5.24 28.62 -12.07
C MET A 569 -5.59 27.14 -12.26
N LEU A 570 -6.70 26.87 -12.96
CA LEU A 570 -7.26 25.55 -13.26
C LEU A 570 -7.72 25.48 -14.74
N PRO A 571 -6.82 25.58 -15.73
CA PRO A 571 -7.14 25.45 -17.16
C PRO A 571 -7.93 24.19 -17.53
N ASP A 572 -7.68 23.05 -16.90
CA ASP A 572 -8.36 21.80 -17.28
C ASP A 572 -9.83 21.84 -16.82
N LEU A 573 -10.09 22.33 -15.60
CA LEU A 573 -11.44 22.59 -15.12
C LEU A 573 -12.16 23.64 -15.98
N TYR A 574 -11.43 24.69 -16.41
CA TYR A 574 -11.98 25.69 -17.33
C TYR A 574 -12.37 25.09 -18.69
N ALA A 575 -11.64 24.08 -19.16
CA ALA A 575 -11.95 23.41 -20.42
C ALA A 575 -13.22 22.54 -20.35
N GLU A 576 -13.63 22.10 -19.14
CA GLU A 576 -14.88 21.36 -18.94
C GLU A 576 -16.11 22.21 -19.27
N ASP A 577 -16.14 23.48 -18.84
CA ASP A 577 -17.17 24.45 -19.22
C ASP A 577 -16.61 25.89 -19.28
N PRO A 578 -16.10 26.32 -20.46
CA PRO A 578 -15.48 27.63 -20.63
C PRO A 578 -16.44 28.82 -20.44
N ASP A 579 -17.74 28.60 -20.61
CA ASP A 579 -18.76 29.63 -20.50
C ASP A 579 -19.12 29.87 -19.04
N PHE A 580 -19.33 28.78 -18.28
CA PHE A 580 -19.58 28.83 -16.84
C PHE A 580 -18.41 29.45 -16.07
N TYR A 581 -17.16 29.05 -16.37
CA TYR A 581 -15.97 29.51 -15.65
C TYR A 581 -15.33 30.80 -16.21
N ARG A 582 -15.90 31.41 -17.26
CA ARG A 582 -15.30 32.52 -18.02
C ARG A 582 -14.72 33.67 -17.19
N ASN A 583 -15.49 34.12 -16.20
CA ASN A 583 -15.14 35.26 -15.35
C ASN A 583 -14.96 34.88 -13.87
N MET A 584 -15.10 33.61 -13.54
CA MET A 584 -15.02 33.13 -12.15
C MET A 584 -13.57 33.19 -11.66
N ARG A 585 -13.39 33.63 -10.41
CA ARG A 585 -12.11 33.56 -9.72
C ARG A 585 -12.11 32.46 -8.68
N ILE A 586 -10.91 32.07 -8.26
CA ILE A 586 -10.72 30.90 -7.40
C ILE A 586 -11.39 31.06 -6.03
N GLN A 587 -11.37 32.27 -5.44
CA GLN A 587 -12.04 32.51 -4.16
C GLN A 587 -13.57 32.42 -4.31
N ASP A 588 -14.14 32.95 -5.40
CA ASP A 588 -15.58 32.86 -5.67
C ASP A 588 -16.02 31.40 -5.78
N LEU A 589 -15.23 30.58 -6.47
CA LEU A 589 -15.46 29.14 -6.61
C LEU A 589 -15.39 28.42 -5.26
N ALA A 590 -14.31 28.64 -4.49
CA ALA A 590 -14.13 28.02 -3.18
C ALA A 590 -15.26 28.38 -2.22
N GLN A 591 -15.59 29.67 -2.09
CA GLN A 591 -16.67 30.13 -1.21
C GLN A 591 -18.05 29.71 -1.74
N GLY A 592 -18.22 29.61 -3.06
CA GLY A 592 -19.43 29.06 -3.69
C GLY A 592 -19.70 27.62 -3.27
N ILE A 593 -18.71 26.74 -3.38
CA ILE A 593 -18.81 25.33 -2.98
C ILE A 593 -18.94 25.21 -1.45
N HIS A 594 -18.15 25.97 -0.68
CA HIS A 594 -18.23 25.98 0.78
C HIS A 594 -19.62 26.37 1.30
N ARG A 595 -20.25 27.40 0.70
CA ARG A 595 -21.64 27.78 1.02
C ARG A 595 -22.64 26.67 0.74
N LEU A 596 -22.47 25.91 -0.36
CA LEU A 596 -23.33 24.74 -0.62
C LEU A 596 -23.15 23.67 0.45
N ILE A 597 -21.92 23.37 0.85
CA ILE A 597 -21.62 22.41 1.93
C ILE A 597 -22.29 22.84 3.25
N ARG A 598 -22.24 24.14 3.58
CA ARG A 598 -22.91 24.71 4.77
C ARG A 598 -24.43 24.68 4.65
N GLN A 599 -24.99 25.11 3.52
CA GLN A 599 -26.44 25.17 3.29
C GLN A 599 -27.09 23.78 3.39
N HIS A 600 -26.39 22.76 2.90
CA HIS A 600 -26.85 21.38 2.95
C HIS A 600 -26.43 20.61 4.21
N ASP A 601 -25.64 21.23 5.09
CA ASP A 601 -25.17 20.61 6.33
C ASP A 601 -24.57 19.21 6.12
N LEU A 602 -23.72 19.12 5.08
CA LEU A 602 -23.15 17.86 4.59
C LEU A 602 -22.46 17.05 5.71
N PRO A 603 -21.63 17.63 6.59
CA PRO A 603 -20.95 16.85 7.64
C PRO A 603 -21.93 16.18 8.60
N ARG A 604 -22.99 16.87 9.04
CA ARG A 604 -24.00 16.28 9.93
C ARG A 604 -24.79 15.19 9.22
N LEU A 605 -25.24 15.43 7.98
CA LEU A 605 -25.97 14.41 7.21
C LEU A 605 -25.11 13.17 6.95
N MET A 606 -23.82 13.36 6.65
CA MET A 606 -22.88 12.26 6.49
C MET A 606 -22.76 11.45 7.78
N LEU A 607 -22.55 12.08 8.94
CA LEU A 607 -22.51 11.37 10.23
C LEU A 607 -23.79 10.57 10.47
N GLN A 608 -24.95 11.22 10.33
CA GLN A 608 -26.27 10.59 10.55
C GLN A 608 -26.57 9.44 9.59
N ALA A 609 -26.05 9.48 8.35
CA ALA A 609 -26.24 8.42 7.37
C ALA A 609 -25.46 7.15 7.73
N PHE A 610 -24.29 7.28 8.37
CA PHE A 610 -23.45 6.15 8.75
C PHE A 610 -23.67 5.68 10.20
N ASP A 611 -24.33 6.47 11.04
CA ASP A 611 -24.71 6.08 12.42
C ASP A 611 -25.84 5.05 12.47
N VAL A 612 -26.57 4.87 11.37
CA VAL A 612 -27.67 3.89 11.25
C VAL A 612 -27.36 2.88 10.16
N LEU A 613 -27.67 1.61 10.43
CA LEU A 613 -27.59 0.57 9.42
C LEU A 613 -28.94 0.39 8.72
N PRO A 614 -28.96 0.28 7.38
CA PRO A 614 -30.11 -0.24 6.65
C PRO A 614 -30.53 -1.64 7.14
N GLU A 615 -31.81 -1.99 6.98
CA GLU A 615 -32.32 -3.27 7.46
C GLU A 615 -31.96 -4.39 6.46
N MET A 616 -31.22 -5.42 6.90
CA MET A 616 -30.89 -6.57 6.07
C MET A 616 -32.11 -7.49 5.91
N LYS A 617 -32.81 -7.39 4.77
CA LYS A 617 -33.97 -8.25 4.44
C LYS A 617 -33.56 -9.59 3.85
N LEU A 618 -32.48 -9.58 3.08
CA LEU A 618 -31.85 -10.75 2.49
C LEU A 618 -30.34 -10.65 2.71
N THR A 619 -29.65 -11.78 2.81
CA THR A 619 -28.20 -11.78 2.70
C THR A 619 -27.78 -11.29 1.30
N PRO A 620 -26.58 -10.71 1.13
CA PRO A 620 -26.09 -10.31 -0.18
C PRO A 620 -26.11 -11.45 -1.21
N HIS A 621 -25.84 -12.69 -0.77
CA HIS A 621 -25.98 -13.88 -1.59
C HIS A 621 -27.41 -14.09 -2.09
N LYS A 622 -28.41 -14.13 -1.19
CA LYS A 622 -29.82 -14.31 -1.55
C LYS A 622 -30.31 -13.21 -2.48
N ALA A 623 -29.89 -11.95 -2.26
CA ALA A 623 -30.20 -10.83 -3.14
C ALA A 623 -29.56 -10.99 -4.54
N TRP A 624 -28.31 -11.44 -4.61
CA TRP A 624 -27.62 -11.74 -5.86
C TRP A 624 -28.30 -12.86 -6.65
N GLN A 625 -28.79 -13.92 -5.97
CA GLN A 625 -29.55 -14.98 -6.64
C GLN A 625 -30.83 -14.46 -7.32
N GLN A 626 -31.53 -13.47 -6.73
CA GLN A 626 -32.67 -12.82 -7.38
C GLN A 626 -32.24 -11.92 -8.54
N HIS A 627 -31.11 -11.22 -8.39
CA HIS A 627 -30.52 -10.41 -9.45
C HIS A 627 -30.24 -11.25 -10.71
N VAL A 628 -29.57 -12.40 -10.55
CA VAL A 628 -29.20 -13.28 -11.67
C VAL A 628 -30.43 -13.88 -12.37
N LYS A 629 -31.54 -14.06 -11.65
CA LYS A 629 -32.84 -14.47 -12.24
C LYS A 629 -33.52 -13.36 -13.05
N GLY A 630 -33.02 -12.13 -13.00
CA GLY A 630 -33.66 -10.98 -13.64
C GLY A 630 -34.83 -10.40 -12.83
N GLU A 631 -34.92 -10.72 -11.53
CA GLU A 631 -35.92 -10.17 -10.62
C GLU A 631 -35.50 -8.82 -10.02
N VAL A 632 -35.07 -7.94 -10.92
CA VAL A 632 -34.66 -6.58 -10.62
C VAL A 632 -35.39 -5.59 -11.49
N GLU A 633 -35.65 -4.42 -10.95
CA GLU A 633 -36.08 -3.25 -11.69
C GLU A 633 -35.21 -2.05 -11.33
N THR A 634 -35.35 -0.98 -12.12
CA THR A 634 -34.63 0.28 -11.89
C THR A 634 -35.63 1.32 -11.44
N VAL A 635 -35.32 2.00 -10.34
CA VAL A 635 -36.15 3.05 -9.76
C VAL A 635 -35.33 4.31 -9.58
N GLU A 636 -36.01 5.45 -9.52
CA GLU A 636 -35.36 6.71 -9.14
C GLU A 636 -34.85 6.62 -7.70
N LEU A 637 -33.72 7.26 -7.43
CA LEU A 637 -33.04 7.24 -6.14
C LEU A 637 -33.97 7.68 -5.00
N GLU A 638 -34.84 8.66 -5.24
CA GLU A 638 -35.82 9.16 -4.28
C GLU A 638 -36.85 8.10 -3.84
N ASN A 639 -37.07 7.07 -4.65
CA ASN A 639 -38.04 6.00 -4.41
C ASN A 639 -37.42 4.75 -3.78
N LEU A 640 -36.23 4.88 -3.15
CA LEU A 640 -35.52 3.76 -2.52
C LEU A 640 -36.14 3.28 -1.20
N VAL A 641 -36.88 4.12 -0.48
CA VAL A 641 -37.44 3.74 0.82
C VAL A 641 -38.40 2.57 0.65
N GLY A 642 -38.24 1.54 1.46
CA GLY A 642 -39.06 0.32 1.39
C GLY A 642 -38.70 -0.62 0.25
N ARG A 643 -37.65 -0.34 -0.53
CA ARG A 643 -37.15 -1.21 -1.61
C ARG A 643 -35.88 -1.94 -1.17
N VAL A 644 -35.73 -3.21 -1.60
CA VAL A 644 -34.51 -4.00 -1.33
C VAL A 644 -33.48 -3.69 -2.41
N SER A 645 -32.31 -3.20 -2.02
CA SER A 645 -31.24 -2.89 -2.96
C SER A 645 -30.70 -4.16 -3.63
N ALA A 646 -30.53 -4.11 -4.94
CA ALA A 646 -29.91 -5.20 -5.70
C ALA A 646 -28.39 -5.04 -5.82
N ASN A 647 -27.87 -3.84 -5.57
CA ASN A 647 -26.47 -3.47 -5.72
C ASN A 647 -25.93 -2.85 -4.42
N MET A 648 -24.61 -2.84 -4.28
CA MET A 648 -23.95 -1.99 -3.28
C MET A 648 -24.06 -0.52 -3.72
N ILE A 649 -24.39 0.38 -2.79
CA ILE A 649 -24.31 1.83 -2.98
C ILE A 649 -23.12 2.35 -2.15
N LEU A 650 -22.15 2.97 -2.82
CA LEU A 650 -20.93 3.48 -2.23
C LEU A 650 -20.70 4.93 -2.71
N PRO A 651 -21.02 5.93 -1.87
CA PRO A 651 -20.84 7.34 -2.21
C PRO A 651 -19.41 7.84 -1.94
N TYR A 652 -18.96 8.80 -2.74
CA TYR A 652 -17.78 9.62 -2.49
C TYR A 652 -18.18 11.09 -2.31
N PRO A 653 -17.91 11.69 -1.12
CA PRO A 653 -17.38 11.09 0.11
C PRO A 653 -18.40 10.16 0.83
N PRO A 654 -17.95 9.32 1.80
CA PRO A 654 -16.58 9.14 2.27
C PRO A 654 -15.83 7.96 1.61
N GLY A 655 -16.43 7.28 0.62
CA GLY A 655 -15.80 6.15 -0.07
C GLY A 655 -15.93 4.81 0.65
N VAL A 656 -16.99 4.62 1.43
CA VAL A 656 -17.27 3.40 2.20
C VAL A 656 -18.68 2.89 1.88
N PRO A 657 -18.92 1.55 1.83
CA PRO A 657 -20.24 1.02 1.54
C PRO A 657 -21.31 1.56 2.48
N LEU A 658 -22.33 2.21 1.91
CA LEU A 658 -23.45 2.77 2.65
C LEU A 658 -24.62 1.78 2.68
N LEU A 659 -24.94 1.17 1.54
CA LEU A 659 -25.99 0.18 1.39
C LEU A 659 -25.43 -1.07 0.71
N MET A 660 -25.71 -2.26 1.26
CA MET A 660 -25.31 -3.55 0.67
C MET A 660 -26.47 -4.18 -0.13
N PRO A 661 -26.18 -5.08 -1.08
CA PRO A 661 -27.22 -5.90 -1.71
C PRO A 661 -28.04 -6.66 -0.65
N GLY A 662 -29.36 -6.66 -0.77
CA GLY A 662 -30.27 -7.31 0.18
C GLY A 662 -30.71 -6.44 1.36
N GLU A 663 -30.13 -5.25 1.51
CA GLU A 663 -30.57 -4.28 2.52
C GLU A 663 -31.67 -3.36 1.98
N MET A 664 -32.48 -2.86 2.92
CA MET A 664 -33.60 -1.95 2.67
C MET A 664 -33.45 -0.69 3.53
N ILE A 665 -33.62 0.48 2.90
CA ILE A 665 -33.78 1.74 3.63
C ILE A 665 -35.21 1.80 4.16
N THR A 666 -35.35 2.03 5.47
CA THR A 666 -36.64 2.18 6.14
C THR A 666 -36.78 3.60 6.70
N GLU A 667 -37.93 3.95 7.26
CA GLU A 667 -38.09 5.24 7.95
C GLU A 667 -37.07 5.44 9.08
N LYS A 668 -36.62 4.36 9.73
CA LYS A 668 -35.59 4.43 10.78
C LYS A 668 -34.19 4.77 10.23
N SER A 669 -33.93 4.43 8.97
CA SER A 669 -32.65 4.67 8.28
C SER A 669 -32.78 5.70 7.17
N ARG A 670 -33.80 6.57 7.20
CA ARG A 670 -34.06 7.57 6.16
C ARG A 670 -32.92 8.56 5.94
N SER A 671 -32.11 8.82 6.97
CA SER A 671 -30.89 9.64 6.88
C SER A 671 -29.92 9.15 5.81
N VAL A 672 -29.91 7.84 5.52
CA VAL A 672 -29.12 7.24 4.42
C VAL A 672 -29.55 7.82 3.08
N LEU A 673 -30.86 7.87 2.80
CA LEU A 673 -31.38 8.44 1.56
C LEU A 673 -31.20 9.96 1.54
N ASP A 674 -31.44 10.65 2.64
CA ASP A 674 -31.30 12.10 2.73
C ASP A 674 -29.86 12.54 2.38
N PHE A 675 -28.86 11.79 2.83
CA PHE A 675 -27.46 12.02 2.47
C PHE A 675 -27.19 11.79 0.97
N LEU A 676 -27.71 10.71 0.38
CA LEU A 676 -27.54 10.43 -1.05
C LEU A 676 -28.21 11.51 -1.91
N LEU A 677 -29.43 11.93 -1.57
CA LEU A 677 -30.14 13.01 -2.26
C LEU A 677 -29.42 14.34 -2.13
N MET A 678 -28.85 14.62 -0.96
CA MET A 678 -28.03 15.81 -0.74
C MET A 678 -26.79 15.80 -1.65
N LEU A 679 -26.07 14.68 -1.74
CA LEU A 679 -24.91 14.56 -2.65
C LEU A 679 -25.31 14.83 -4.10
N CYS A 680 -26.43 14.27 -4.56
CA CYS A 680 -26.99 14.51 -5.90
C CYS A 680 -27.39 15.97 -6.11
N SER A 681 -27.89 16.65 -5.07
CA SER A 681 -28.22 18.08 -5.12
C SER A 681 -26.96 18.92 -5.25
N VAL A 682 -25.96 18.70 -4.40
CA VAL A 682 -24.71 19.48 -4.38
C VAL A 682 -23.95 19.34 -5.70
N GLY A 683 -23.77 18.13 -6.20
CA GLY A 683 -22.98 17.85 -7.42
C GLY A 683 -23.61 18.30 -8.74
N ARG A 684 -24.77 18.95 -8.73
CA ARG A 684 -25.39 19.56 -9.92
C ARG A 684 -24.94 21.00 -10.19
N HIS A 685 -24.27 21.65 -9.24
CA HIS A 685 -24.08 23.11 -9.28
C HIS A 685 -22.81 23.55 -10.03
N TYR A 686 -21.73 22.77 -9.98
CA TYR A 686 -20.42 23.15 -10.52
C TYR A 686 -19.89 22.02 -11.43
N PRO A 687 -19.71 22.28 -12.74
CA PRO A 687 -19.10 21.31 -13.66
C PRO A 687 -17.70 20.88 -13.17
N GLY A 688 -17.39 19.60 -13.19
CA GLY A 688 -16.14 19.03 -12.66
C GLY A 688 -16.17 18.71 -11.17
N PHE A 689 -17.28 18.98 -10.49
CA PHE A 689 -17.54 18.59 -9.10
C PHE A 689 -18.81 17.74 -9.00
N GLU A 690 -19.02 16.87 -9.99
CA GLU A 690 -20.18 15.99 -10.06
C GLU A 690 -20.22 15.00 -8.90
N THR A 691 -21.43 14.58 -8.55
CA THR A 691 -21.66 13.52 -7.57
C THR A 691 -21.12 12.18 -8.08
N ASP A 692 -20.23 11.56 -7.31
CA ASP A 692 -19.75 10.21 -7.55
C ASP A 692 -20.37 9.22 -6.54
N ILE A 693 -21.32 8.42 -7.02
CA ILE A 693 -21.97 7.36 -6.23
C ILE A 693 -21.93 6.07 -7.04
N HIS A 694 -21.03 5.17 -6.68
CA HIS A 694 -21.03 3.83 -7.23
C HIS A 694 -22.32 3.10 -6.85
N GLY A 695 -22.98 2.52 -7.85
CA GLY A 695 -24.29 1.85 -7.69
C GLY A 695 -25.49 2.68 -8.12
N ALA A 696 -25.31 4.00 -8.32
CA ALA A 696 -26.30 4.88 -8.94
C ALA A 696 -25.86 5.27 -10.36
N LYS A 697 -26.83 5.46 -11.25
CA LYS A 697 -26.60 5.92 -12.63
C LYS A 697 -27.32 7.22 -12.87
N ARG A 698 -26.60 8.24 -13.33
CA ARG A 698 -27.17 9.53 -13.75
C ARG A 698 -27.65 9.42 -15.21
N ASP A 699 -28.86 9.88 -15.49
CA ASP A 699 -29.37 10.02 -16.85
C ASP A 699 -29.10 11.41 -17.46
N ASP A 700 -29.50 11.60 -18.72
CA ASP A 700 -29.32 12.86 -19.46
C ASP A 700 -30.08 14.05 -18.84
N ASN A 701 -31.14 13.79 -18.06
CA ASN A 701 -31.90 14.82 -17.33
C ASN A 701 -31.30 15.12 -15.94
N GLY A 702 -30.23 14.42 -15.55
CA GLY A 702 -29.58 14.55 -14.25
C GLY A 702 -30.27 13.81 -13.11
N VAL A 703 -31.22 12.92 -13.40
CA VAL A 703 -31.90 12.06 -12.42
C VAL A 703 -31.02 10.84 -12.14
N TYR A 704 -30.98 10.42 -10.87
CA TYR A 704 -30.19 9.26 -10.43
C TYR A 704 -31.09 8.04 -10.29
N TRP A 705 -30.63 6.93 -10.86
CA TRP A 705 -31.34 5.66 -10.95
C TRP A 705 -30.55 4.55 -10.26
N VAL A 706 -31.26 3.67 -9.55
CA VAL A 706 -30.67 2.56 -8.79
C VAL A 706 -31.43 1.26 -9.06
N ARG A 707 -30.75 0.12 -8.91
CA ARG A 707 -31.35 -1.20 -9.09
C ARG A 707 -31.86 -1.76 -7.76
N VAL A 708 -33.11 -2.19 -7.76
CA VAL A 708 -33.79 -2.81 -6.61
C VAL A 708 -34.41 -4.13 -7.03
N LEU A 709 -34.70 -5.01 -6.07
CA LEU A 709 -35.47 -6.22 -6.32
C LEU A 709 -36.94 -5.86 -6.57
N LYS A 710 -37.60 -6.62 -7.45
CA LYS A 710 -39.03 -6.44 -7.78
C LYS A 710 -39.95 -6.73 -6.61
#